data_AF-A0A075GIT6-F1
#
_entry.id   AF-A0A075GIT6-F1
#
_cell.length_a   1.000
_cell.length_b   1.000
_cell.length_c   1.000
_cell.angle_alpha   90.00
_cell.angle_beta   90.00
_cell.angle_gamma   90.00
#
_symmetry.space_group_name_H-M   'P 1'
#
loop_
_entity.id
_entity.type
_entity.pdbx_description
1 polymer ?
#
loop_
_entity_poly.entity_id
_entity_poly.type
_entity_poly.pdbx_seq_one_letter_code
_entity_poly.pdbx_strand_id
1 'polypeptide(L)'
;MEIKGSEKNTWISLVFPDSNKVIPEGEEKLEHKSNYFMGIDSSKWKSDVPNYEKVIYRNIYDNIDLVYYSSEYGLKYDWVVASGGDPSNIQERFMGATSVKINGQGGLIITSTVGKLIEAKPYSYQIKDGLLQEINIQFDILDQISISYNIIDYDPTLTLIIDPLIYSTFVGGSDTDKGYGGALDALGNVYVTGDTESNDFPTTSGAYDTTYNSGSSPVIFVFKLNNLGTDLIYSTYVGADINSSLGRGIAVDLSGNAYVAGQTSSPGFPTTEDAYDTTHNGKSDIVVFKLNSDGSNLIFSTFVGGTERDTLEGGNNIKLDPVSSDVFIVGNSFSQTFLNDFPTTEGAYDETYNGRTDIVVFKLSSDGSNLIYSTYVGGSNSDVGWGISLDVNTDVYITGNTKSPDFPVTFGAFDMTYNGCLPPPALCHDAIVFKLSSDGSELIYSTYVGGIDGDGGMDIEVDIEGNAYIVGTSLSVDFPTTPGAYDDAHNGLYDVILFKLNNDGTDLIYSTFIGGSQFEAGLSLVIDPSNNAYITGMSDSLDFPVTLEEGGLPPSGREDVINLKLNFDGSELIYSSLVGGDRRDEGWCIVLDQLLNPVITGKTYDGVIIDFPTTPGAYDNFHNGEWDVFVFKDLVP
;
A
#
# COMPACT_ATOMS: atom_id res chain seq x y z
N MET A 1 14.09 25.01 17.69
CA MET A 1 13.00 25.70 16.97
C MET A 1 12.07 26.38 18.00
N GLU A 2 11.57 27.60 17.76
CA GLU A 2 10.61 28.29 18.65
C GLU A 2 9.23 28.36 17.98
N ILE A 3 8.25 27.59 18.48
CA ILE A 3 6.84 27.78 18.09
C ILE A 3 6.26 28.87 18.99
N LYS A 4 5.87 30.00 18.41
CA LYS A 4 5.33 31.16 19.13
C LYS A 4 3.84 31.32 18.93
N GLY A 5 3.06 30.90 19.93
CA GLY A 5 1.71 31.39 20.17
C GLY A 5 1.73 32.76 20.86
N SER A 6 0.72 33.59 20.60
CA SER A 6 0.58 34.93 21.18
C SER A 6 0.61 34.88 22.72
N GLU A 7 1.55 35.64 23.30
CA GLU A 7 1.82 35.82 24.74
C GLU A 7 2.22 34.54 25.52
N LYS A 8 3.54 34.28 25.54
CA LYS A 8 4.29 33.55 26.59
C LYS A 8 3.77 32.16 27.01
N ASN A 9 3.87 31.14 26.15
CA ASN A 9 4.15 29.78 26.62
C ASN A 9 4.86 28.99 25.51
N THR A 10 6.16 28.77 25.66
CA THR A 10 6.91 27.75 24.90
C THR A 10 6.83 26.47 25.71
N TRP A 11 6.20 25.43 25.16
CA TRP A 11 5.96 24.17 25.88
C TRP A 11 7.18 23.24 25.84
N ILE A 12 7.81 23.11 24.68
CA ILE A 12 9.10 22.44 24.48
C ILE A 12 9.93 23.28 23.49
N SER A 13 11.24 23.40 23.73
CA SER A 13 12.21 23.99 22.80
C SER A 13 13.43 23.08 22.72
N LEU A 14 13.84 22.78 21.49
CA LEU A 14 15.03 21.99 21.23
C LEU A 14 16.28 22.87 21.25
N VAL A 15 17.24 22.47 22.07
CA VAL A 15 18.58 23.08 22.17
C VAL A 15 19.60 22.01 21.80
N PHE A 16 20.62 22.41 21.05
CA PHE A 16 21.75 21.57 20.66
C PHE A 16 22.98 21.99 21.49
N PRO A 17 23.28 21.28 22.60
CA PRO A 17 24.45 21.58 23.42
C PRO A 17 25.73 21.51 22.60
N ASP A 18 26.68 22.40 22.91
CA ASP A 18 28.02 22.46 22.28
C ASP A 18 28.03 22.65 20.75
N SER A 19 26.88 23.02 20.16
CA SER A 19 26.78 23.27 18.73
C SER A 19 27.52 24.54 18.31
N ASN A 20 27.96 24.55 17.05
CA ASN A 20 28.43 25.74 16.37
C ASN A 20 27.31 26.78 16.25
N LYS A 21 27.70 28.06 16.20
CA LYS A 21 26.77 29.15 15.86
C LYS A 21 26.64 29.23 14.35
N VAL A 22 25.50 28.79 13.84
CA VAL A 22 25.22 28.75 12.40
C VAL A 22 24.02 29.63 12.08
N ILE A 23 23.99 30.16 10.87
CA ILE A 23 22.83 30.89 10.34
C ILE A 23 22.07 29.88 9.48
N PRO A 24 20.79 29.60 9.76
CA PRO A 24 20.02 28.67 8.95
C PRO A 24 19.89 29.20 7.51
N GLU A 25 20.04 28.29 6.56
CA GLU A 25 19.94 28.53 5.13
C GLU A 25 18.67 27.89 4.59
N GLY A 26 17.96 28.57 3.69
CA GLY A 26 16.82 27.99 2.97
C GLY A 26 17.27 27.40 1.63
N GLU A 27 16.89 26.17 1.34
CA GLU A 27 17.08 25.53 0.03
C GLU A 27 15.73 25.22 -0.63
N GLU A 28 15.73 25.02 -1.95
CA GLU A 28 14.51 24.72 -2.72
C GLU A 28 13.41 25.77 -2.49
N LYS A 29 13.65 26.95 -3.07
CA LYS A 29 12.79 28.12 -2.86
C LYS A 29 11.41 27.91 -3.48
N LEU A 30 10.38 28.02 -2.65
CA LEU A 30 8.97 27.90 -3.05
C LEU A 30 8.47 29.14 -3.81
N GLU A 31 7.49 28.94 -4.70
CA GLU A 31 6.90 30.03 -5.49
C GLU A 31 6.13 31.03 -4.63
N HIS A 32 5.45 30.54 -3.60
CA HIS A 32 4.63 31.34 -2.71
C HIS A 32 5.48 32.02 -1.62
N LYS A 33 5.01 33.19 -1.15
CA LYS A 33 5.70 34.01 -0.16
C LYS A 33 4.79 34.35 1.00
N SER A 34 5.38 34.49 2.18
CA SER A 34 4.67 34.88 3.39
C SER A 34 4.77 36.38 3.66
N ASN A 35 3.71 36.95 4.23
CA ASN A 35 3.69 38.33 4.70
C ASN A 35 3.27 38.37 6.17
N TYR A 36 4.09 38.98 7.01
CA TYR A 36 3.89 39.07 8.46
C TYR A 36 3.59 40.52 8.85
N PHE A 37 2.30 40.84 8.99
CA PHE A 37 1.81 42.15 9.42
C PHE A 37 1.53 42.16 10.94
N MET A 38 2.59 42.05 11.73
CA MET A 38 2.46 41.91 13.19
C MET A 38 2.21 43.25 13.90
N GLY A 39 0.99 43.42 14.43
CA GLY A 39 0.59 44.57 15.24
C GLY A 39 0.37 45.86 14.45
N ILE A 40 0.03 46.95 15.17
CA ILE A 40 -0.32 48.25 14.58
C ILE A 40 0.88 49.06 14.06
N ASP A 41 2.10 48.65 14.43
CA ASP A 41 3.34 49.32 14.03
C ASP A 41 3.80 48.78 12.68
N SER A 42 3.51 49.52 11.62
CA SER A 42 3.84 49.13 10.25
C SER A 42 5.34 49.03 9.97
N SER A 43 6.20 49.57 10.84
CA SER A 43 7.66 49.37 10.71
C SER A 43 8.11 47.95 11.03
N LYS A 44 7.27 47.17 11.71
CA LYS A 44 7.50 45.75 12.04
C LYS A 44 6.95 44.78 11.00
N TRP A 45 6.24 45.30 10.01
CA TRP A 45 5.69 44.49 8.94
C TRP A 45 6.80 43.96 8.04
N LYS A 46 6.71 42.68 7.69
CA LYS A 46 7.61 42.02 6.74
C LYS A 46 6.77 41.49 5.58
N SER A 47 7.00 42.00 4.37
CA SER A 47 6.36 41.49 3.16
C SER A 47 7.37 40.75 2.29
N ASP A 48 6.87 39.95 1.34
CA ASP A 48 7.68 39.20 0.38
C ASP A 48 8.72 38.26 1.02
N VAL A 49 8.41 37.69 2.18
CA VAL A 49 9.31 36.74 2.85
C VAL A 49 9.32 35.43 2.04
N PRO A 50 10.47 35.01 1.49
CA PRO A 50 10.56 33.78 0.73
C PRO A 50 10.36 32.55 1.62
N ASN A 51 9.65 31.55 1.11
CA ASN A 51 9.52 30.24 1.72
C ASN A 51 10.44 29.24 0.99
N TYR A 52 10.77 28.14 1.65
CA TYR A 52 11.75 27.14 1.23
C TYR A 52 11.27 25.76 1.67
N GLU A 53 11.51 24.72 0.87
CA GLU A 53 11.18 23.34 1.23
C GLU A 53 12.08 22.81 2.35
N LYS A 54 13.34 23.27 2.38
CA LYS A 54 14.34 22.85 3.36
C LYS A 54 14.94 24.03 4.12
N VAL A 55 15.20 23.81 5.40
CA VAL A 55 16.00 24.70 6.26
C VAL A 55 17.20 23.93 6.78
N ILE A 56 18.39 24.35 6.37
CA ILE A 56 19.64 23.66 6.68
C ILE A 56 20.44 24.46 7.70
N TYR A 57 20.84 23.81 8.78
CA TYR A 57 21.82 24.29 9.74
C TYR A 57 23.18 23.65 9.41
N ARG A 58 23.88 24.24 8.45
CA ARG A 58 25.15 23.71 7.96
C ARG A 58 26.24 23.76 9.02
N ASN A 59 26.96 22.66 9.18
CA ASN A 59 28.07 22.49 10.13
C ASN A 59 27.66 22.89 11.56
N ILE A 60 26.43 22.52 11.97
CA ILE A 60 25.91 22.74 13.31
C ILE A 60 26.74 22.00 14.36
N TYR A 61 27.34 20.87 13.98
CA TYR A 61 28.55 20.32 14.58
C TYR A 61 29.61 20.16 13.49
N ASP A 62 30.87 19.96 13.86
CA ASP A 62 31.95 19.83 12.88
C ASP A 62 31.69 18.63 11.94
N ASN A 63 31.53 18.93 10.64
CA ASN A 63 31.13 18.01 9.56
C ASN A 63 29.73 17.39 9.74
N ILE A 64 28.82 18.04 10.46
CA ILE A 64 27.44 17.57 10.63
C ILE A 64 26.47 18.70 10.29
N ASP A 65 25.58 18.43 9.35
CA ASP A 65 24.46 19.30 9.02
C ASP A 65 23.19 18.77 9.68
N LEU A 66 22.32 19.69 10.12
CA LEU A 66 20.94 19.37 10.50
C LEU A 66 20.02 19.93 9.41
N VAL A 67 19.26 19.05 8.78
CA VAL A 67 18.37 19.38 7.68
C VAL A 67 16.94 19.25 8.19
N TYR A 68 16.21 20.36 8.20
CA TYR A 68 14.76 20.32 8.42
C TYR A 68 14.06 20.41 7.08
N TYR A 69 12.99 19.63 6.93
CA TYR A 69 12.11 19.72 5.78
C TYR A 69 10.67 19.47 6.20
N SER A 70 9.75 20.03 5.43
CA SER A 70 8.34 19.75 5.63
C SER A 70 8.05 18.37 5.05
N SER A 71 7.36 17.54 5.82
CA SER A 71 6.62 16.40 5.32
C SER A 71 5.15 16.56 5.71
N GLU A 72 4.30 15.79 5.07
CA GLU A 72 2.92 15.48 5.48
C GLU A 72 2.77 15.08 6.97
N TYR A 73 3.76 14.40 7.59
CA TYR A 73 3.77 14.09 9.03
C TYR A 73 4.16 15.29 9.92
N GLY A 74 4.26 16.48 9.31
CA GLY A 74 4.82 17.67 9.90
C GLY A 74 6.31 17.81 9.63
N LEU A 75 6.98 18.58 10.48
CA LEU A 75 8.39 18.87 10.34
C LEU A 75 9.24 17.62 10.61
N LYS A 76 9.96 17.14 9.60
CA LYS A 76 10.99 16.11 9.73
C LYS A 76 12.38 16.72 9.80
N TYR A 77 13.33 15.93 10.31
CA TYR A 77 14.72 16.31 10.33
C TYR A 77 15.63 15.13 10.06
N ASP A 78 16.72 15.40 9.35
CA ASP A 78 17.82 14.45 9.18
C ASP A 78 19.08 15.02 9.81
N TRP A 79 19.89 14.15 10.44
CA TRP A 79 21.29 14.46 10.67
C TRP A 79 22.14 13.92 9.52
N VAL A 80 22.84 14.81 8.82
CA VAL A 80 23.77 14.46 7.74
C VAL A 80 25.19 14.58 8.27
N VAL A 81 25.78 13.44 8.63
CA VAL A 81 27.12 13.34 9.18
C VAL A 81 28.06 13.07 8.02
N ALA A 82 28.72 14.10 7.50
CA ALA A 82 29.66 13.98 6.40
C ALA A 82 30.92 13.20 6.82
N SER A 83 31.70 12.76 5.83
CA SER A 83 32.97 12.05 6.05
C SER A 83 33.85 12.77 7.09
N GLY A 84 34.26 12.03 8.12
CA GLY A 84 35.04 12.55 9.25
C GLY A 84 34.25 13.28 10.34
N GLY A 85 32.92 13.37 10.22
CA GLY A 85 32.04 13.81 11.30
C GLY A 85 31.91 12.77 12.41
N ASP A 86 31.78 13.24 13.64
CA ASP A 86 31.60 12.39 14.82
C ASP A 86 30.17 12.54 15.36
N PRO A 87 29.28 11.56 15.10
CA PRO A 87 27.88 11.65 15.44
C PRO A 87 27.63 11.59 16.96
N SER A 88 28.62 11.21 17.78
CA SER A 88 28.51 11.30 19.24
C SER A 88 28.46 12.75 19.75
N ASN A 89 28.81 13.72 18.90
CA ASN A 89 28.62 15.15 19.20
C ASN A 89 27.16 15.58 19.12
N ILE A 90 26.30 14.82 18.44
CA ILE A 90 24.89 15.17 18.30
C ILE A 90 24.21 14.97 19.65
N GLN A 91 23.75 16.08 20.22
CA GLN A 91 23.03 16.09 21.48
C GLN A 91 21.78 16.93 21.34
N GLU A 92 20.70 16.43 21.92
CA GLU A 92 19.42 17.13 21.92
C GLU A 92 18.96 17.36 23.35
N ARG A 93 18.55 18.59 23.64
CA ARG A 93 18.04 18.99 24.95
C ARG A 93 16.65 19.59 24.81
N PHE A 94 15.67 18.93 25.41
CA PHE A 94 14.26 19.29 25.36
C PHE A 94 13.91 20.25 26.50
N MET A 95 14.15 21.54 26.30
CA MET A 95 13.81 22.58 27.28
C MET A 95 12.29 22.66 27.44
N GLY A 96 11.78 22.42 28.65
CA GLY A 96 10.33 22.35 28.93
C GLY A 96 9.82 20.92 29.18
N ALA A 97 10.62 19.91 28.83
CA ALA A 97 10.39 18.55 29.28
C ALA A 97 10.70 18.39 30.78
N THR A 98 10.02 17.44 31.39
CA THR A 98 10.20 16.97 32.77
C THR A 98 10.95 15.64 32.83
N SER A 99 10.84 14.81 31.79
CA SER A 99 11.64 13.60 31.62
C SER A 99 11.72 13.15 30.17
N VAL A 100 12.84 12.57 29.76
CA VAL A 100 12.96 11.72 28.56
C VAL A 100 13.18 10.26 28.95
N LYS A 101 12.57 9.33 28.22
CA LYS A 101 12.69 7.88 28.45
C LYS A 101 12.66 7.12 27.13
N ILE A 102 13.32 5.96 27.07
CA ILE A 102 13.21 5.04 25.95
C ILE A 102 12.13 3.99 26.27
N ASN A 103 11.22 3.72 25.33
CA ASN A 103 10.15 2.74 25.47
C ASN A 103 10.63 1.31 25.12
N GLY A 104 9.74 0.31 25.20
CA GLY A 104 10.10 -1.09 24.94
C GLY A 104 10.51 -1.37 23.49
N GLN A 105 10.11 -0.50 22.56
CA GLN A 105 10.35 -0.56 21.12
C GLN A 105 11.60 0.26 20.70
N GLY A 106 12.27 0.92 21.65
CA GLY A 106 13.46 1.75 21.37
C GLY A 106 13.15 3.19 20.94
N GLY A 107 11.87 3.59 20.92
CA GLY A 107 11.45 4.98 20.68
C GLY A 107 11.59 5.86 21.93
N LEU A 108 11.56 7.18 21.74
CA LEU A 108 11.73 8.17 22.80
C LEU A 108 10.37 8.69 23.29
N ILE A 109 10.20 8.82 24.61
CA ILE A 109 9.06 9.45 25.26
C ILE A 109 9.55 10.70 25.97
N ILE A 110 9.17 11.87 25.47
CA ILE A 110 9.48 13.19 26.03
C ILE A 110 8.25 13.68 26.80
N THR A 111 8.31 13.62 28.13
CA THR A 111 7.20 14.04 29.00
C THR A 111 7.34 15.50 29.38
N SER A 112 6.33 16.33 29.16
CA SER A 112 6.24 17.72 29.63
C SER A 112 5.10 17.91 30.63
N THR A 113 4.90 19.15 31.11
CA THR A 113 3.75 19.47 31.97
C THR A 113 2.41 19.53 31.25
N VAL A 114 2.40 19.50 29.91
CA VAL A 114 1.18 19.58 29.09
C VAL A 114 0.83 18.30 28.34
N GLY A 115 1.76 17.35 28.25
CA GLY A 115 1.56 16.13 27.50
C GLY A 115 2.86 15.36 27.31
N LYS A 116 2.79 14.27 26.55
CA LYS A 116 3.95 13.49 26.11
C LYS A 116 4.10 13.65 24.61
N LEU A 117 5.34 13.83 24.15
CA LEU A 117 5.73 13.67 22.76
C LEU A 117 6.44 12.32 22.62
N ILE A 118 6.14 11.56 21.57
CA ILE A 118 6.74 10.25 21.33
C ILE A 118 7.42 10.26 19.96
N GLU A 119 8.69 9.85 19.92
CA GLU A 119 9.45 9.64 18.68
C GLU A 119 9.72 8.14 18.51
N ALA A 120 9.65 7.65 17.27
CA ALA A 120 10.01 6.28 16.95
C ALA A 120 11.52 6.04 17.17
N LYS A 121 11.95 4.78 17.18
CA LYS A 121 13.38 4.45 17.20
C LYS A 121 14.02 5.04 15.92
N PRO A 122 15.17 5.72 16.00
CA PRO A 122 15.78 6.32 14.83
C PRO A 122 16.30 5.25 13.89
N TYR A 123 16.29 5.55 12.60
CA TYR A 123 16.97 4.76 11.57
C TYR A 123 18.24 5.44 11.11
N SER A 124 19.22 4.69 10.65
CA SER A 124 20.40 5.31 10.05
C SER A 124 21.02 4.42 8.99
N TYR A 125 21.66 5.04 8.00
CA TYR A 125 22.31 4.30 6.92
C TYR A 125 23.56 5.00 6.37
N GLN A 126 24.39 4.22 5.69
CA GLN A 126 25.49 4.68 4.84
C GLN A 126 25.39 4.08 3.45
N ILE A 127 25.93 4.74 2.44
CA ILE A 127 26.07 4.16 1.10
C ILE A 127 27.50 3.68 0.93
N LYS A 128 27.70 2.36 0.82
CA LYS A 128 28.99 1.70 0.63
C LYS A 128 29.00 0.92 -0.67
N ASP A 129 29.94 1.24 -1.55
CA ASP A 129 30.06 0.63 -2.89
C ASP A 129 28.76 0.71 -3.72
N GLY A 130 27.95 1.76 -3.50
CA GLY A 130 26.66 1.97 -4.16
C GLY A 130 25.48 1.24 -3.52
N LEU A 131 25.68 0.52 -2.42
CA LEU A 131 24.64 -0.19 -1.67
C LEU A 131 24.31 0.55 -0.37
N LEU A 132 23.02 0.66 -0.05
CA LEU A 132 22.58 1.12 1.27
C LEU A 132 22.93 0.07 2.31
N GLN A 133 23.62 0.52 3.34
CA GLN A 133 23.98 -0.26 4.52
C GLN A 133 23.31 0.38 5.72
N GLU A 134 22.31 -0.29 6.31
CA GLU A 134 21.74 0.13 7.59
C GLU A 134 22.83 0.11 8.66
N ILE A 135 22.85 1.17 9.45
CA ILE A 135 23.71 1.34 10.61
C ILE A 135 22.83 1.26 11.85
N ASN A 136 23.21 0.39 12.78
CA ASN A 136 22.45 0.22 14.02
C ASN A 136 22.63 1.46 14.90
N ILE A 137 21.51 2.08 15.22
CA ILE A 137 21.42 3.28 16.04
C ILE A 137 20.36 3.12 17.13
N GLN A 138 20.64 3.70 18.29
CA GLN A 138 19.73 3.77 19.43
C GLN A 138 19.82 5.15 20.07
N PHE A 139 18.71 5.63 20.64
CA PHE A 139 18.79 6.73 21.58
C PHE A 139 19.63 6.33 22.81
N ASP A 140 20.39 7.29 23.32
CA ASP A 140 21.06 7.19 24.61
C ASP A 140 20.63 8.37 25.50
N ILE A 141 20.30 8.10 26.76
CA ILE A 141 19.80 9.12 27.68
C ILE A 141 21.00 9.73 28.43
N LEU A 142 21.31 10.99 28.12
CA LEU A 142 22.40 11.72 28.78
C LEU A 142 21.99 12.21 30.17
N ASP A 143 20.78 12.77 30.29
CA ASP A 143 20.21 13.22 31.56
C ASP A 143 18.68 13.24 31.52
N GLN A 144 18.03 13.86 32.51
CA GLN A 144 16.57 13.90 32.61
C GLN A 144 15.87 14.51 31.40
N ILE A 145 16.51 15.37 30.61
CA ILE A 145 15.90 16.09 29.48
C ILE A 145 16.80 16.14 28.25
N SER A 146 17.84 15.31 28.20
CA SER A 146 18.81 15.29 27.11
C SER A 146 19.07 13.88 26.62
N ILE A 147 19.24 13.76 25.30
CA ILE A 147 19.61 12.54 24.60
C ILE A 147 20.86 12.75 23.74
N SER A 148 21.46 11.64 23.35
CA SER A 148 22.39 11.50 22.23
C SER A 148 22.03 10.25 21.44
N TYR A 149 22.83 9.95 20.42
CA TYR A 149 22.72 8.72 19.64
C TYR A 149 23.89 7.79 19.94
N ASN A 150 23.59 6.52 20.21
CA ASN A 150 24.57 5.45 20.24
C ASN A 150 24.57 4.74 18.89
N ILE A 151 25.67 4.85 18.16
CA ILE A 151 25.82 4.34 16.79
C ILE A 151 26.93 3.31 16.79
N ILE A 152 26.63 2.12 16.27
CA ILE A 152 27.53 0.97 16.31
C ILE A 152 27.95 0.60 14.89
N ASP A 153 29.24 0.31 14.70
CA ASP A 153 29.83 -0.28 13.49
C ASP A 153 29.66 0.51 12.17
N TYR A 154 29.61 1.85 12.23
CA TYR A 154 29.61 2.72 11.05
C TYR A 154 31.03 2.99 10.50
N ASP A 155 31.15 3.29 9.21
CA ASP A 155 32.40 3.67 8.53
C ASP A 155 32.56 5.20 8.55
N PRO A 156 33.48 5.79 9.35
CA PRO A 156 33.60 7.24 9.47
C PRO A 156 34.11 7.94 8.21
N THR A 157 34.50 7.20 7.16
CA THR A 157 34.90 7.75 5.87
C THR A 157 33.74 8.02 4.93
N LEU A 158 32.55 7.46 5.22
CA LEU A 158 31.32 7.62 4.43
C LEU A 158 30.34 8.57 5.13
N THR A 159 29.46 9.20 4.36
CA THR A 159 28.35 9.97 4.93
C THR A 159 27.39 9.04 5.66
N LEU A 160 27.02 9.37 6.89
CA LEU A 160 25.98 8.71 7.69
C LEU A 160 24.75 9.62 7.74
N ILE A 161 23.59 9.06 7.39
CA ILE A 161 22.28 9.72 7.50
C ILE A 161 21.55 9.12 8.70
N ILE A 162 21.00 9.97 9.57
CA ILE A 162 20.24 9.56 10.77
C ILE A 162 18.84 10.17 10.72
N ASP A 163 17.87 9.31 11.02
CA ASP A 163 16.43 9.45 11.09
C ASP A 163 15.65 9.83 9.81
N PRO A 164 16.01 9.29 8.61
CA PRO A 164 15.30 9.60 7.37
C PRO A 164 14.04 8.75 7.17
N LEU A 165 13.10 9.24 6.36
CA LEU A 165 12.14 8.39 5.64
C LEU A 165 12.92 7.44 4.70
N ILE A 166 12.57 6.14 4.60
CA ILE A 166 13.42 5.20 3.81
C ILE A 166 13.46 5.62 2.34
N TYR A 167 12.31 5.67 1.67
CA TYR A 167 12.11 6.42 0.44
C TYR A 167 10.62 6.61 0.11
N SER A 168 10.34 7.64 -0.67
CA SER A 168 9.05 7.83 -1.36
C SER A 168 9.32 8.49 -2.71
N THR A 169 8.71 7.97 -3.78
CA THR A 169 8.95 8.40 -5.17
C THR A 169 7.68 8.29 -6.00
N PHE A 170 7.64 9.04 -7.10
CA PHE A 170 6.65 8.82 -8.18
C PHE A 170 7.22 7.98 -9.32
N VAL A 171 6.31 7.39 -10.09
CA VAL A 171 6.56 6.85 -11.44
C VAL A 171 5.33 7.14 -12.31
N GLY A 172 5.43 8.13 -13.18
CA GLY A 172 4.32 8.58 -14.03
C GLY A 172 4.79 9.46 -15.18
N GLY A 173 3.94 9.60 -16.19
CA GLY A 173 4.08 10.48 -17.35
C GLY A 173 3.12 11.66 -17.26
N SER A 174 2.73 12.22 -18.41
CA SER A 174 1.99 13.49 -18.48
C SER A 174 0.47 13.39 -18.33
N ASP A 175 -0.11 12.19 -18.35
CA ASP A 175 -1.56 11.95 -18.28
C ASP A 175 -1.92 11.17 -16.99
N THR A 176 -2.78 10.15 -17.07
CA THR A 176 -3.25 9.39 -15.91
C THR A 176 -2.51 8.06 -15.79
N ASP A 177 -1.85 7.84 -14.66
CA ASP A 177 -1.09 6.65 -14.34
C ASP A 177 -1.50 6.10 -12.97
N LYS A 178 -1.98 4.85 -12.95
CA LYS A 178 -2.60 4.25 -11.75
C LYS A 178 -1.97 2.92 -11.42
N GLY A 179 -1.30 2.83 -10.27
CA GLY A 179 -0.77 1.58 -9.73
C GLY A 179 -1.81 0.84 -8.90
N TYR A 180 -1.92 -0.48 -9.08
CA TYR A 180 -2.85 -1.33 -8.33
C TYR A 180 -2.13 -2.47 -7.61
N GLY A 181 -1.34 -3.27 -8.33
CA GLY A 181 -0.65 -4.44 -7.80
C GLY A 181 0.83 -4.17 -7.56
N GLY A 182 1.37 -4.70 -6.45
CA GLY A 182 2.77 -4.61 -6.06
C GLY A 182 3.33 -5.96 -5.61
N ALA A 183 4.63 -6.18 -5.83
CA ALA A 183 5.35 -7.36 -5.35
C ALA A 183 6.84 -7.05 -5.11
N LEU A 184 7.52 -7.86 -4.31
CA LEU A 184 8.98 -7.76 -4.10
C LEU A 184 9.71 -8.99 -4.63
N ASP A 185 10.94 -8.79 -5.13
CA ASP A 185 11.89 -9.90 -5.28
C ASP A 185 12.71 -10.15 -4.01
N ALA A 186 13.55 -11.19 -4.03
CA ALA A 186 14.42 -11.55 -2.91
C ALA A 186 15.50 -10.51 -2.58
N LEU A 187 15.71 -9.49 -3.43
CA LEU A 187 16.60 -8.37 -3.17
C LEU A 187 15.84 -7.14 -2.63
N GLY A 188 14.52 -7.22 -2.52
CA GLY A 188 13.64 -6.13 -2.10
C GLY A 188 13.35 -5.11 -3.21
N ASN A 189 13.62 -5.43 -4.48
CA ASN A 189 13.22 -4.55 -5.58
C ASN A 189 11.71 -4.61 -5.74
N VAL A 190 11.09 -3.47 -6.01
CA VAL A 190 9.63 -3.31 -6.07
C VAL A 190 9.16 -3.47 -7.50
N TYR A 191 8.23 -4.37 -7.72
CA TYR A 191 7.54 -4.57 -8.99
C TYR A 191 6.14 -4.00 -8.86
N VAL A 192 5.73 -3.20 -9.84
CA VAL A 192 4.40 -2.59 -9.86
C VAL A 192 3.77 -2.77 -11.23
N THR A 193 2.48 -3.05 -11.24
CA THR A 193 1.66 -3.01 -12.45
C THR A 193 0.44 -2.12 -12.24
N GLY A 194 -0.09 -1.64 -13.36
CA GLY A 194 -1.26 -0.81 -13.38
C GLY A 194 -1.63 -0.39 -14.79
N ASP A 195 -2.35 0.70 -14.92
CA ASP A 195 -2.71 1.27 -16.22
C ASP A 195 -2.22 2.71 -16.39
N THR A 196 -1.82 3.04 -17.63
CA THR A 196 -1.29 4.33 -18.04
C THR A 196 -2.00 4.83 -19.29
N GLU A 197 -2.40 6.10 -19.28
CA GLU A 197 -2.84 6.87 -20.45
C GLU A 197 -1.71 7.74 -21.02
N SER A 198 -0.57 7.81 -20.32
CA SER A 198 0.59 8.64 -20.64
C SER A 198 1.40 8.05 -21.80
N ASN A 199 1.57 8.83 -22.87
CA ASN A 199 2.42 8.42 -23.99
C ASN A 199 3.94 8.52 -23.68
N ASP A 200 4.27 9.26 -22.63
CA ASP A 200 5.60 9.51 -22.10
C ASP A 200 5.82 8.86 -20.74
N PHE A 201 5.01 7.86 -20.36
CA PHE A 201 5.27 7.05 -19.18
C PHE A 201 6.73 6.55 -19.20
N PRO A 202 7.46 6.60 -18.06
CA PRO A 202 8.86 6.26 -18.04
C PRO A 202 9.10 4.82 -18.52
N THR A 203 9.92 4.64 -19.55
CA THR A 203 10.35 3.33 -20.05
C THR A 203 11.86 3.24 -20.11
N THR A 204 12.39 2.02 -19.97
CA THR A 204 13.84 1.79 -19.96
C THR A 204 14.33 1.25 -21.29
N SER A 205 15.58 1.55 -21.65
CA SER A 205 16.18 1.02 -22.88
C SER A 205 16.26 -0.51 -22.85
N GLY A 206 15.79 -1.15 -23.93
CA GLY A 206 15.79 -2.61 -24.05
C GLY A 206 14.60 -3.31 -23.38
N ALA A 207 13.64 -2.55 -22.83
CA ALA A 207 12.37 -3.09 -22.36
C ALA A 207 11.52 -3.63 -23.52
N TYR A 208 10.53 -4.46 -23.19
CA TYR A 208 9.66 -5.15 -24.15
C TYR A 208 8.98 -4.20 -25.14
N ASP A 209 8.34 -3.15 -24.64
CA ASP A 209 7.78 -2.07 -25.45
C ASP A 209 8.03 -0.71 -24.78
N THR A 210 8.66 0.18 -25.53
CA THR A 210 8.97 1.55 -25.11
C THR A 210 8.10 2.59 -25.82
N THR A 211 7.08 2.16 -26.57
CA THR A 211 6.21 3.03 -27.37
C THR A 211 4.77 2.86 -26.95
N TYR A 212 4.12 3.98 -26.62
CA TYR A 212 2.69 3.99 -26.37
C TYR A 212 1.91 3.82 -27.69
N ASN A 213 1.26 2.67 -27.84
CA ASN A 213 0.64 2.25 -29.10
C ASN A 213 -0.90 2.30 -29.10
N SER A 214 -1.54 2.79 -28.02
CA SER A 214 -3.00 2.70 -27.79
C SER A 214 -3.81 3.98 -28.10
N GLY A 215 -3.17 5.02 -28.64
CA GLY A 215 -3.79 6.29 -29.01
C GLY A 215 -4.14 7.18 -27.82
N SER A 216 -5.20 6.84 -27.09
CA SER A 216 -5.62 7.52 -25.85
C SER A 216 -6.33 6.58 -24.87
N SER A 217 -6.21 5.27 -25.10
CA SER A 217 -6.82 4.24 -24.25
C SER A 217 -5.79 3.75 -23.25
N PRO A 218 -6.17 3.50 -21.98
CA PRO A 218 -5.22 3.00 -20.98
C PRO A 218 -4.58 1.68 -21.42
N VAL A 219 -3.29 1.51 -21.16
CA VAL A 219 -2.50 0.29 -21.40
C VAL A 219 -1.84 -0.17 -20.12
N ILE A 220 -1.49 -1.46 -20.05
CA ILE A 220 -0.79 -2.00 -18.89
C ILE A 220 0.65 -1.46 -18.89
N PHE A 221 1.12 -0.98 -17.76
CA PHE A 221 2.55 -0.82 -17.52
C PHE A 221 3.05 -1.88 -16.54
N VAL A 222 4.34 -2.17 -16.63
CA VAL A 222 5.07 -2.93 -15.60
C VAL A 222 6.42 -2.26 -15.39
N PHE A 223 6.74 -1.92 -14.14
CA PHE A 223 8.06 -1.44 -13.78
C PHE A 223 8.66 -2.22 -12.62
N LYS A 224 9.99 -2.23 -12.58
CA LYS A 224 10.81 -2.74 -11.48
C LYS A 224 11.68 -1.60 -10.96
N LEU A 225 11.38 -1.11 -9.77
CA LEU A 225 12.14 -0.10 -9.04
C LEU A 225 13.17 -0.79 -8.15
N ASN A 226 14.38 -0.25 -8.06
CA ASN A 226 15.38 -0.79 -7.14
C ASN A 226 14.91 -0.67 -5.68
N ASN A 227 15.49 -1.47 -4.79
CA ASN A 227 15.13 -1.51 -3.37
C ASN A 227 15.44 -0.23 -2.57
N LEU A 228 16.03 0.79 -3.23
CA LEU A 228 16.34 2.10 -2.67
C LEU A 228 15.38 3.20 -3.15
N GLY A 229 14.49 2.88 -4.10
CA GLY A 229 13.59 3.84 -4.71
C GLY A 229 14.26 4.88 -5.61
N THR A 230 15.51 4.65 -6.06
CA THR A 230 16.29 5.66 -6.80
C THR A 230 16.32 5.46 -8.30
N ASP A 231 16.10 4.24 -8.79
CA ASP A 231 16.23 3.92 -10.21
C ASP A 231 15.27 2.82 -10.66
N LEU A 232 14.71 2.98 -11.86
CA LEU A 232 14.01 1.91 -12.58
C LEU A 232 15.03 0.93 -13.18
N ILE A 233 15.00 -0.31 -12.71
CA ILE A 233 15.76 -1.43 -13.29
C ILE A 233 15.21 -1.76 -14.67
N TYR A 234 13.88 -1.83 -14.78
CA TYR A 234 13.19 -1.80 -16.07
C TYR A 234 11.82 -1.13 -15.94
N SER A 235 11.29 -0.63 -17.05
CA SER A 235 9.89 -0.20 -17.18
C SER A 235 9.43 -0.32 -18.62
N THR A 236 8.23 -0.85 -18.83
CA THR A 236 7.66 -1.20 -20.14
C THR A 236 6.16 -0.97 -20.20
N TYR A 237 5.66 -0.73 -21.40
CA TYR A 237 4.25 -0.96 -21.72
C TYR A 237 4.02 -2.45 -22.05
N VAL A 238 2.79 -2.94 -21.82
CA VAL A 238 2.27 -4.20 -22.33
C VAL A 238 0.81 -3.97 -22.74
N GLY A 239 0.53 -3.87 -24.03
CA GLY A 239 -0.81 -3.49 -24.45
C GLY A 239 -1.02 -3.59 -25.94
N ALA A 240 -2.18 -3.09 -26.37
CA ALA A 240 -2.66 -3.19 -27.74
C ALA A 240 -2.82 -1.81 -28.41
N ASP A 241 -3.49 -1.81 -29.57
CA ASP A 241 -3.54 -0.73 -30.55
C ASP A 241 -4.57 0.39 -30.29
N ILE A 242 -5.81 0.10 -29.87
CA ILE A 242 -6.84 1.16 -29.71
C ILE A 242 -7.80 0.99 -28.53
N ASN A 243 -7.85 -0.17 -27.90
CA ASN A 243 -8.79 -0.50 -26.83
C ASN A 243 -8.09 -0.61 -25.47
N SER A 244 -8.86 -0.42 -24.39
CA SER A 244 -8.31 -0.40 -23.03
C SER A 244 -7.76 -1.75 -22.60
N SER A 245 -6.57 -1.73 -21.99
CA SER A 245 -5.95 -2.85 -21.29
C SER A 245 -5.54 -2.37 -19.90
N LEU A 246 -5.98 -3.07 -18.86
CA LEU A 246 -5.86 -2.60 -17.48
C LEU A 246 -5.06 -3.62 -16.65
N GLY A 247 -3.95 -3.17 -16.07
CA GLY A 247 -3.14 -3.96 -15.15
C GLY A 247 -3.78 -4.00 -13.77
N ARG A 248 -3.76 -5.17 -13.12
CA ARG A 248 -4.42 -5.37 -11.82
C ARG A 248 -3.46 -5.98 -10.82
N GLY A 249 -3.22 -7.28 -10.90
CA GLY A 249 -2.33 -8.00 -9.98
C GLY A 249 -0.96 -8.30 -10.57
N ILE A 250 0.05 -8.37 -9.71
CA ILE A 250 1.41 -8.82 -10.05
C ILE A 250 1.96 -9.77 -8.99
N ALA A 251 2.65 -10.82 -9.43
CA ALA A 251 3.43 -11.71 -8.58
C ALA A 251 4.81 -11.96 -9.21
N VAL A 252 5.81 -12.31 -8.41
CA VAL A 252 7.20 -12.46 -8.88
C VAL A 252 7.74 -13.83 -8.46
N ASP A 253 8.33 -14.56 -9.39
CA ASP A 253 8.98 -15.84 -9.08
C ASP A 253 10.39 -15.65 -8.50
N LEU A 254 10.98 -16.74 -7.98
CA LEU A 254 12.34 -16.72 -7.41
C LEU A 254 13.44 -16.37 -8.43
N SER A 255 13.13 -16.41 -9.74
CA SER A 255 14.05 -15.99 -10.81
C SER A 255 13.88 -14.50 -11.16
N GLY A 256 12.97 -13.80 -10.49
CA GLY A 256 12.68 -12.38 -10.71
C GLY A 256 11.78 -12.10 -11.92
N ASN A 257 11.14 -13.12 -12.49
CA ASN A 257 10.18 -12.91 -13.58
C ASN A 257 8.85 -12.41 -13.02
N ALA A 258 8.25 -11.41 -13.67
CA ALA A 258 6.98 -10.82 -13.25
C ALA A 258 5.81 -11.50 -13.97
N TYR A 259 4.86 -12.03 -13.19
CA TYR A 259 3.58 -12.54 -13.65
C TYR A 259 2.53 -11.48 -13.40
N VAL A 260 1.81 -11.06 -14.43
CA VAL A 260 0.81 -9.99 -14.35
C VAL A 260 -0.53 -10.54 -14.80
N ALA A 261 -1.55 -10.20 -14.02
CA ALA A 261 -2.94 -10.43 -14.34
C ALA A 261 -3.60 -9.07 -14.62
N GLY A 262 -4.34 -9.00 -15.71
CA GLY A 262 -5.07 -7.82 -16.13
C GLY A 262 -6.30 -8.18 -16.93
N GLN A 263 -6.88 -7.19 -17.59
CA GLN A 263 -8.00 -7.41 -18.51
C GLN A 263 -7.84 -6.53 -19.74
N THR A 264 -8.39 -6.96 -20.87
CA THR A 264 -8.38 -6.15 -22.09
C THR A 264 -9.64 -6.30 -22.90
N SER A 265 -10.05 -5.20 -23.53
CA SER A 265 -11.08 -5.19 -24.57
C SER A 265 -10.48 -5.20 -25.98
N SER A 266 -9.16 -5.37 -26.10
CA SER A 266 -8.47 -5.37 -27.38
C SER A 266 -8.21 -6.77 -27.93
N PRO A 267 -8.70 -7.08 -29.14
CA PRO A 267 -8.25 -8.25 -29.90
C PRO A 267 -6.78 -8.21 -30.31
N GLY A 268 -6.13 -7.04 -30.22
CA GLY A 268 -4.73 -6.84 -30.57
C GLY A 268 -3.74 -6.99 -29.41
N PHE A 269 -4.20 -7.44 -28.22
CA PHE A 269 -3.30 -7.65 -27.09
C PHE A 269 -2.26 -8.75 -27.42
N PRO A 270 -0.97 -8.56 -27.07
CA PRO A 270 0.08 -9.48 -27.47
C PRO A 270 -0.09 -10.85 -26.81
N THR A 271 -0.03 -11.91 -27.60
CA THR A 271 -0.02 -13.30 -27.13
C THR A 271 1.19 -14.06 -27.63
N THR A 272 1.55 -15.14 -26.96
CA THR A 272 2.64 -16.05 -27.38
C THR A 272 2.11 -17.26 -28.12
N GLU A 273 2.90 -17.84 -29.03
CA GLU A 273 2.46 -18.93 -29.94
C GLU A 273 1.89 -20.16 -29.23
N ASP A 274 2.47 -20.53 -28.06
CA ASP A 274 2.08 -21.71 -27.27
C ASP A 274 1.16 -21.36 -26.07
N ALA A 275 0.54 -20.18 -26.09
CA ALA A 275 -0.39 -19.76 -25.04
C ALA A 275 -1.66 -20.62 -25.02
N TYR A 276 -2.30 -20.73 -23.85
CA TYR A 276 -3.58 -21.42 -23.67
C TYR A 276 -4.65 -20.91 -24.65
N ASP A 277 -4.79 -19.59 -24.77
CA ASP A 277 -5.63 -18.94 -25.77
C ASP A 277 -4.96 -17.69 -26.35
N THR A 278 -4.91 -17.64 -27.68
CA THR A 278 -4.37 -16.52 -28.45
C THR A 278 -5.46 -15.60 -29.02
N THR A 279 -6.72 -15.85 -28.70
CA THR A 279 -7.89 -15.16 -29.28
C THR A 279 -8.66 -14.42 -28.20
N HIS A 280 -9.04 -13.17 -28.50
CA HIS A 280 -10.00 -12.41 -27.70
C HIS A 280 -11.42 -12.83 -28.06
N ASN A 281 -12.15 -13.41 -27.11
CA ASN A 281 -13.42 -14.09 -27.32
C ASN A 281 -14.63 -13.26 -26.91
N GLY A 282 -14.43 -12.23 -26.07
CA GLY A 282 -15.53 -11.48 -25.47
C GLY A 282 -15.51 -9.97 -25.70
N LYS A 283 -16.18 -9.25 -24.80
CA LYS A 283 -16.15 -7.78 -24.70
C LYS A 283 -14.95 -7.29 -23.89
N SER A 284 -14.51 -8.12 -22.95
CA SER A 284 -13.32 -7.95 -22.12
C SER A 284 -12.92 -9.34 -21.68
N ASP A 285 -11.65 -9.69 -21.83
CA ASP A 285 -11.14 -10.98 -21.37
C ASP A 285 -10.03 -10.73 -20.35
N ILE A 286 -9.83 -11.67 -19.44
CA ILE A 286 -8.68 -11.66 -18.54
C ILE A 286 -7.44 -11.97 -19.38
N VAL A 287 -6.35 -11.23 -19.12
CA VAL A 287 -5.03 -11.52 -19.69
C VAL A 287 -4.07 -11.88 -18.59
N VAL A 288 -3.29 -12.94 -18.81
CA VAL A 288 -2.21 -13.34 -17.92
C VAL A 288 -0.94 -13.44 -18.73
N PHE A 289 0.10 -12.73 -18.31
CA PHE A 289 1.39 -12.74 -18.99
C PHE A 289 2.55 -12.79 -18.02
N LYS A 290 3.68 -13.27 -18.51
CA LYS A 290 4.94 -13.35 -17.76
C LYS A 290 6.03 -12.59 -18.49
N LEU A 291 6.58 -11.55 -17.87
CA LEU A 291 7.80 -10.88 -18.31
C LEU A 291 9.02 -11.57 -17.74
N ASN A 292 10.08 -11.67 -18.53
CA ASN A 292 11.38 -12.10 -18.02
C ASN A 292 11.97 -11.08 -17.03
N SER A 293 12.96 -11.52 -16.25
CA SER A 293 13.48 -10.76 -15.11
C SER A 293 14.09 -9.37 -15.41
N ASP A 294 14.44 -9.10 -16.68
CA ASP A 294 14.95 -7.80 -17.14
C ASP A 294 13.89 -6.97 -17.90
N GLY A 295 12.65 -7.47 -18.00
CA GLY A 295 11.53 -6.80 -18.64
C GLY A 295 11.64 -6.68 -20.17
N SER A 296 12.57 -7.39 -20.81
CA SER A 296 12.83 -7.27 -22.26
C SER A 296 11.91 -8.13 -23.14
N ASN A 297 11.24 -9.15 -22.59
CA ASN A 297 10.45 -10.08 -23.37
C ASN A 297 9.30 -10.73 -22.57
N LEU A 298 8.19 -11.02 -23.27
CA LEU A 298 7.14 -11.91 -22.80
C LEU A 298 7.59 -13.38 -22.90
N ILE A 299 7.66 -14.07 -21.77
CA ILE A 299 7.87 -15.53 -21.69
C ILE A 299 6.60 -16.25 -22.15
N PHE A 300 5.44 -15.81 -21.64
CA PHE A 300 4.13 -16.17 -22.17
C PHE A 300 3.16 -15.01 -22.05
N SER A 301 2.09 -15.03 -22.85
CA SER A 301 0.94 -14.15 -22.70
C SER A 301 -0.29 -14.81 -23.32
N THR A 302 -1.37 -14.92 -22.54
CA THR A 302 -2.60 -15.63 -22.90
C THR A 302 -3.84 -14.84 -22.53
N PHE A 303 -4.93 -15.09 -23.26
CA PHE A 303 -6.28 -14.76 -22.81
C PHE A 303 -6.86 -15.87 -21.94
N VAL A 304 -7.80 -15.51 -21.08
CA VAL A 304 -8.74 -16.42 -20.39
C VAL A 304 -10.09 -15.70 -20.30
N GLY A 305 -11.08 -16.17 -21.04
CA GLY A 305 -12.39 -15.50 -21.10
C GLY A 305 -13.39 -16.20 -22.01
N GLY A 306 -14.66 -15.89 -21.80
CA GLY A 306 -15.79 -16.30 -22.64
C GLY A 306 -16.22 -15.20 -23.60
N THR A 307 -17.49 -15.22 -23.99
CA THR A 307 -18.07 -14.32 -24.99
C THR A 307 -18.58 -12.99 -24.43
N GLU A 308 -18.61 -12.83 -23.11
CA GLU A 308 -19.11 -11.64 -22.44
C GLU A 308 -17.99 -10.81 -21.77
N ARG A 309 -18.15 -10.31 -20.55
CA ARG A 309 -17.09 -9.53 -19.89
C ARG A 309 -16.49 -10.34 -18.76
N ASP A 310 -15.20 -10.57 -18.85
CA ASP A 310 -14.39 -11.17 -17.82
C ASP A 310 -13.40 -10.12 -17.32
N THR A 311 -13.40 -9.93 -16.01
CA THR A 311 -12.73 -8.80 -15.35
C THR A 311 -12.00 -9.23 -14.09
N LEU A 312 -11.02 -8.42 -13.70
CA LEU A 312 -10.32 -8.49 -12.44
C LEU A 312 -10.56 -7.19 -11.66
N GLU A 313 -10.76 -7.31 -10.36
CA GLU A 313 -10.89 -6.18 -9.45
C GLU A 313 -9.65 -6.07 -8.55
N GLY A 314 -9.28 -4.85 -8.15
CA GLY A 314 -8.17 -4.59 -7.23
C GLY A 314 -6.77 -5.02 -7.71
N GLY A 315 -5.85 -5.10 -6.75
CA GLY A 315 -4.44 -5.47 -6.95
C GLY A 315 -4.04 -6.87 -6.49
N ASN A 316 -4.92 -7.56 -5.75
CA ASN A 316 -4.58 -8.76 -4.96
C ASN A 316 -5.17 -10.07 -5.55
N ASN A 317 -5.33 -10.12 -6.88
CA ASN A 317 -6.05 -11.18 -7.60
C ASN A 317 -5.15 -12.31 -8.18
N ILE A 318 -3.86 -12.33 -7.85
CA ILE A 318 -2.89 -13.33 -8.34
C ILE A 318 -2.00 -13.88 -7.23
N LYS A 319 -1.81 -15.20 -7.22
CA LYS A 319 -0.79 -15.88 -6.41
C LYS A 319 -0.07 -16.95 -7.23
N LEU A 320 1.17 -17.26 -6.87
CA LEU A 320 1.96 -18.30 -7.50
C LEU A 320 2.07 -19.51 -6.58
N ASP A 321 2.01 -20.71 -7.15
CA ASP A 321 2.45 -21.91 -6.45
C ASP A 321 3.93 -21.76 -6.06
N PRO A 322 4.29 -21.89 -4.77
CA PRO A 322 5.66 -21.65 -4.31
C PRO A 322 6.68 -22.69 -4.85
N VAL A 323 6.21 -23.80 -5.41
CA VAL A 323 7.05 -24.88 -5.95
C VAL A 323 7.03 -24.89 -7.48
N SER A 324 5.84 -24.90 -8.10
CA SER A 324 5.72 -25.00 -9.56
C SER A 324 5.69 -23.65 -10.27
N SER A 325 5.39 -22.55 -9.55
CA SER A 325 5.06 -21.24 -10.12
C SER A 325 3.85 -21.27 -11.08
N ASP A 326 2.97 -22.27 -10.93
CA ASP A 326 1.65 -22.24 -11.54
C ASP A 326 0.86 -21.04 -10.98
N VAL A 327 0.00 -20.46 -11.81
CA VAL A 327 -0.61 -19.15 -11.55
C VAL A 327 -2.05 -19.35 -11.11
N PHE A 328 -2.38 -18.93 -9.90
CA PHE A 328 -3.75 -18.91 -9.39
C PHE A 328 -4.32 -17.50 -9.53
N ILE A 329 -5.53 -17.41 -10.10
CA ILE A 329 -6.24 -16.16 -10.33
C ILE A 329 -7.65 -16.25 -9.76
N VAL A 330 -8.08 -15.17 -9.13
CA VAL A 330 -9.50 -14.88 -8.90
C VAL A 330 -9.94 -13.74 -9.81
N GLY A 331 -11.05 -13.94 -10.51
CA GLY A 331 -11.64 -12.93 -11.37
C GLY A 331 -13.15 -13.02 -11.34
N ASN A 332 -13.77 -12.34 -12.29
CA ASN A 332 -15.22 -12.20 -12.37
C ASN A 332 -15.65 -12.42 -13.79
N SER A 333 -16.77 -13.11 -13.97
CA SER A 333 -17.38 -13.30 -15.27
C SER A 333 -18.79 -12.75 -15.24
N PHE A 334 -19.11 -11.84 -16.17
CA PHE A 334 -20.37 -11.10 -16.22
C PHE A 334 -21.09 -11.32 -17.55
N SER A 335 -22.39 -11.60 -17.47
CA SER A 335 -23.26 -11.72 -18.65
C SER A 335 -24.56 -10.92 -18.52
N GLN A 336 -24.87 -10.12 -19.55
CA GLN A 336 -26.17 -9.44 -19.65
C GLN A 336 -27.31 -10.35 -20.11
N THR A 337 -26.96 -11.47 -20.74
CA THR A 337 -27.92 -12.38 -21.38
C THR A 337 -28.19 -13.62 -20.54
N PHE A 338 -27.52 -13.76 -19.38
CA PHE A 338 -27.50 -14.97 -18.54
C PHE A 338 -27.02 -16.21 -19.31
N LEU A 339 -26.28 -15.98 -20.40
CA LEU A 339 -25.52 -16.98 -21.13
C LEU A 339 -24.07 -16.54 -20.99
N ASN A 340 -23.27 -17.37 -20.33
CA ASN A 340 -21.86 -17.13 -20.16
C ASN A 340 -21.11 -18.44 -20.37
N ASP A 341 -20.00 -18.36 -21.08
CA ASP A 341 -19.19 -19.49 -21.52
C ASP A 341 -17.72 -19.30 -21.14
N PHE A 342 -17.44 -18.62 -20.02
CA PHE A 342 -16.11 -18.62 -19.42
C PHE A 342 -15.59 -20.06 -19.34
N PRO A 343 -14.33 -20.32 -19.72
CA PRO A 343 -13.80 -21.67 -19.77
C PRO A 343 -13.75 -22.29 -18.37
N THR A 344 -14.48 -23.38 -18.18
CA THR A 344 -14.39 -24.25 -16.99
C THR A 344 -13.74 -25.58 -17.35
N THR A 345 -13.27 -26.32 -16.35
CA THR A 345 -12.63 -27.64 -16.54
C THR A 345 -13.49 -28.76 -16.00
N GLU A 346 -13.43 -29.93 -16.65
CA GLU A 346 -14.16 -31.12 -16.20
C GLU A 346 -13.79 -31.50 -14.75
N GLY A 347 -14.81 -31.63 -13.89
CA GLY A 347 -14.63 -31.98 -12.48
C GLY A 347 -14.32 -30.79 -11.57
N ALA A 348 -14.42 -29.57 -12.08
CA ALA A 348 -14.44 -28.36 -11.26
C ALA A 348 -15.64 -28.34 -10.30
N TYR A 349 -15.52 -27.56 -9.22
CA TYR A 349 -16.58 -27.40 -8.22
C TYR A 349 -17.93 -26.99 -8.86
N ASP A 350 -17.90 -25.98 -9.72
CA ASP A 350 -19.04 -25.54 -10.52
C ASP A 350 -18.62 -25.19 -11.95
N GLU A 351 -19.21 -25.92 -12.91
CA GLU A 351 -19.00 -25.72 -14.34
C GLU A 351 -20.05 -24.78 -14.95
N THR A 352 -20.99 -24.27 -14.15
CA THR A 352 -22.15 -23.51 -14.61
C THR A 352 -22.23 -22.11 -14.03
N TYR A 353 -22.76 -21.20 -14.85
CA TYR A 353 -22.96 -19.80 -14.51
C TYR A 353 -24.35 -19.58 -13.89
N ASN A 354 -24.38 -19.05 -12.66
CA ASN A 354 -25.55 -19.02 -11.78
C ASN A 354 -26.16 -17.62 -11.62
N GLY A 355 -25.38 -16.56 -11.84
CA GLY A 355 -25.78 -15.19 -11.54
C GLY A 355 -25.65 -14.18 -12.68
N ARG A 356 -25.64 -12.89 -12.33
CA ARG A 356 -25.32 -11.78 -13.26
C ARG A 356 -23.82 -11.50 -13.35
N THR A 357 -23.12 -11.80 -12.27
CA THR A 357 -21.66 -11.81 -12.18
C THR A 357 -21.35 -12.95 -11.23
N ASP A 358 -20.50 -13.88 -11.64
CA ASP A 358 -20.00 -14.93 -10.75
C ASP A 358 -18.49 -14.80 -10.63
N ILE A 359 -17.98 -15.25 -9.50
CA ILE A 359 -16.54 -15.34 -9.25
C ILE A 359 -16.02 -16.50 -10.09
N VAL A 360 -14.91 -16.29 -10.78
CA VAL A 360 -14.15 -17.35 -11.44
C VAL A 360 -12.83 -17.54 -10.72
N VAL A 361 -12.48 -18.79 -10.44
CA VAL A 361 -11.18 -19.15 -9.87
C VAL A 361 -10.52 -20.14 -10.80
N PHE A 362 -9.32 -19.82 -11.26
CA PHE A 362 -8.60 -20.67 -12.19
C PHE A 362 -7.11 -20.76 -11.92
N LYS A 363 -6.52 -21.86 -12.39
CA LYS A 363 -5.08 -22.14 -12.30
C LYS A 363 -4.51 -22.35 -13.69
N LEU A 364 -3.50 -21.58 -14.06
CA LEU A 364 -2.71 -21.78 -15.28
C LEU A 364 -1.40 -22.49 -14.96
N SER A 365 -0.89 -23.28 -15.90
CA SER A 365 0.49 -23.77 -15.83
C SER A 365 1.48 -22.62 -15.80
N SER A 366 2.61 -22.81 -15.15
CA SER A 366 3.69 -21.80 -15.01
C SER A 366 4.24 -21.23 -16.32
N ASP A 367 4.00 -21.91 -17.45
CA ASP A 367 4.34 -21.50 -18.81
C ASP A 367 3.16 -20.89 -19.60
N GLY A 368 1.97 -20.79 -18.99
CA GLY A 368 0.78 -20.20 -19.58
C GLY A 368 0.11 -21.03 -20.68
N SER A 369 0.55 -22.27 -20.92
CA SER A 369 0.06 -23.10 -22.02
C SER A 369 -1.20 -23.92 -21.69
N ASN A 370 -1.52 -24.13 -20.41
CA ASN A 370 -2.66 -24.94 -19.99
C ASN A 370 -3.48 -24.29 -18.88
N LEU A 371 -4.80 -24.31 -19.03
CA LEU A 371 -5.76 -24.11 -17.94
C LEU A 371 -5.87 -25.43 -17.16
N ILE A 372 -5.21 -25.49 -16.00
CA ILE A 372 -5.12 -26.70 -15.15
C ILE A 372 -6.48 -27.00 -14.53
N TYR A 373 -7.10 -25.99 -13.92
CA TYR A 373 -8.50 -26.03 -13.52
C TYR A 373 -9.13 -24.65 -13.65
N SER A 374 -10.46 -24.61 -13.76
CA SER A 374 -11.25 -23.38 -13.72
C SER A 374 -12.68 -23.68 -13.29
N THR A 375 -13.19 -22.90 -12.33
CA THR A 375 -14.51 -23.07 -11.72
C THR A 375 -15.21 -21.73 -11.53
N TYR A 376 -16.55 -21.76 -11.51
CA TYR A 376 -17.35 -20.68 -10.96
C TYR A 376 -17.55 -20.86 -9.44
N VAL A 377 -17.84 -19.76 -8.75
CA VAL A 377 -18.42 -19.70 -7.40
C VAL A 377 -19.35 -18.49 -7.33
N GLY A 378 -20.65 -18.71 -7.14
CA GLY A 378 -21.64 -17.63 -7.13
C GLY A 378 -23.06 -18.12 -6.90
N GLY A 379 -23.96 -17.21 -6.56
CA GLY A 379 -25.39 -17.42 -6.42
C GLY A 379 -26.19 -16.73 -7.52
N SER A 380 -27.44 -16.36 -7.24
CA SER A 380 -28.38 -15.86 -8.25
C SER A 380 -28.20 -14.40 -8.66
N ASN A 381 -27.42 -13.60 -7.92
CA ASN A 381 -27.19 -12.18 -8.17
C ASN A 381 -25.75 -11.91 -8.63
N SER A 382 -25.14 -10.80 -8.20
CA SER A 382 -23.77 -10.46 -8.57
C SER A 382 -22.86 -10.77 -7.40
N ASP A 383 -21.85 -11.57 -7.68
CA ASP A 383 -20.80 -12.02 -6.78
C ASP A 383 -19.45 -11.66 -7.40
N VAL A 384 -18.59 -11.03 -6.59
CA VAL A 384 -17.35 -10.42 -7.07
C VAL A 384 -16.18 -10.82 -6.18
N GLY A 385 -15.17 -11.46 -6.74
CA GLY A 385 -13.92 -11.82 -6.07
C GLY A 385 -12.90 -10.68 -6.16
N TRP A 386 -12.18 -10.45 -5.06
CA TRP A 386 -11.21 -9.37 -4.93
C TRP A 386 -9.80 -9.84 -4.55
N GLY A 387 -9.70 -10.68 -3.52
CA GLY A 387 -8.43 -11.14 -2.97
C GLY A 387 -8.29 -12.66 -3.02
N ILE A 388 -7.07 -13.14 -3.23
CA ILE A 388 -6.71 -14.56 -3.21
C ILE A 388 -5.47 -14.80 -2.35
N SER A 389 -5.49 -15.85 -1.53
CA SER A 389 -4.29 -16.37 -0.84
C SER A 389 -4.30 -17.89 -0.82
N LEU A 390 -3.14 -18.49 -0.54
CA LEU A 390 -2.91 -19.93 -0.58
C LEU A 390 -2.41 -20.41 0.78
N ASP A 391 -2.91 -21.55 1.25
CA ASP A 391 -2.29 -22.21 2.40
C ASP A 391 -1.09 -23.10 1.99
N VAL A 392 -0.48 -23.75 2.98
CA VAL A 392 0.67 -24.65 2.80
C VAL A 392 0.38 -25.87 1.92
N ASN A 393 -0.88 -26.24 1.72
CA ASN A 393 -1.32 -27.32 0.83
C ASN A 393 -1.74 -26.79 -0.54
N THR A 394 -1.57 -25.49 -0.78
CA THR A 394 -2.05 -24.75 -1.96
C THR A 394 -3.55 -24.80 -2.16
N ASP A 395 -4.32 -25.05 -1.09
CA ASP A 395 -5.76 -24.79 -1.09
C ASP A 395 -5.98 -23.26 -1.19
N VAL A 396 -7.04 -22.87 -1.89
CA VAL A 396 -7.24 -21.49 -2.35
C VAL A 396 -8.29 -20.79 -1.49
N TYR A 397 -7.90 -19.67 -0.89
CA TYR A 397 -8.77 -18.83 -0.07
C TYR A 397 -9.11 -17.56 -0.83
N ILE A 398 -10.40 -17.27 -0.94
CA ILE A 398 -10.91 -16.11 -1.66
C ILE A 398 -11.75 -15.26 -0.71
N THR A 399 -11.59 -13.95 -0.83
CA THR A 399 -12.54 -12.98 -0.29
C THR A 399 -13.17 -12.15 -1.41
N GLY A 400 -14.34 -11.62 -1.13
CA GLY A 400 -15.02 -10.71 -2.05
C GLY A 400 -16.36 -10.25 -1.50
N ASN A 401 -17.26 -9.92 -2.42
CA ASN A 401 -18.55 -9.31 -2.13
C ASN A 401 -19.66 -10.12 -2.81
N THR A 402 -20.76 -10.36 -2.10
CA THR A 402 -21.94 -11.04 -2.66
C THR A 402 -23.19 -10.19 -2.54
N LYS A 403 -24.05 -10.22 -3.57
CA LYS A 403 -25.44 -9.72 -3.49
C LYS A 403 -26.45 -10.86 -3.50
N SER A 404 -25.98 -12.09 -3.37
CA SER A 404 -26.74 -13.31 -3.58
C SER A 404 -27.15 -13.88 -2.22
N PRO A 405 -28.45 -13.87 -1.86
CA PRO A 405 -28.95 -14.55 -0.66
C PRO A 405 -28.81 -16.08 -0.71
N ASP A 406 -28.45 -16.61 -1.87
CA ASP A 406 -28.21 -18.01 -2.17
C ASP A 406 -26.77 -18.28 -2.63
N PHE A 407 -25.82 -17.44 -2.24
CA PHE A 407 -24.39 -17.72 -2.40
C PHE A 407 -24.07 -19.09 -1.75
N PRO A 408 -23.22 -19.94 -2.37
CA PRO A 408 -22.93 -21.26 -1.84
C PRO A 408 -22.22 -21.15 -0.49
N VAL A 409 -22.87 -21.63 0.58
CA VAL A 409 -22.31 -21.72 1.93
C VAL A 409 -22.22 -23.15 2.41
N THR A 410 -21.22 -23.46 3.23
CA THR A 410 -21.03 -24.80 3.80
C THR A 410 -21.72 -24.96 5.14
N PHE A 411 -22.13 -26.20 5.45
CA PHE A 411 -22.80 -26.48 6.73
C PHE A 411 -21.89 -26.20 7.92
N GLY A 412 -22.36 -25.39 8.87
CA GLY A 412 -21.61 -25.02 10.07
C GLY A 412 -20.65 -23.85 9.87
N ALA A 413 -20.66 -23.21 8.69
CA ALA A 413 -20.00 -21.93 8.46
C ALA A 413 -20.42 -20.87 9.49
N PHE A 414 -19.53 -19.91 9.72
CA PHE A 414 -19.73 -18.79 10.66
C PHE A 414 -21.09 -18.11 10.47
N ASP A 415 -21.41 -17.76 9.22
CA ASP A 415 -22.73 -17.30 8.82
C ASP A 415 -23.18 -17.96 7.52
N MET A 416 -24.39 -18.53 7.58
CA MET A 416 -25.05 -19.20 6.46
C MET A 416 -26.18 -18.35 5.86
N THR A 417 -26.32 -17.09 6.29
CA THR A 417 -27.37 -16.17 5.88
C THR A 417 -26.79 -14.86 5.39
N TYR A 418 -27.34 -14.36 4.28
CA TYR A 418 -27.09 -13.02 3.79
C TYR A 418 -27.81 -11.99 4.66
N ASN A 419 -27.05 -11.07 5.26
CA ASN A 419 -27.51 -10.07 6.20
C ASN A 419 -27.72 -8.70 5.55
N GLY A 420 -27.00 -8.42 4.45
CA GLY A 420 -27.09 -7.16 3.73
C GLY A 420 -28.51 -6.80 3.29
N CYS A 421 -28.74 -5.51 3.03
CA CYS A 421 -30.10 -5.01 2.92
C CYS A 421 -30.89 -5.60 1.72
N LEU A 422 -32.20 -5.85 1.91
CA LEU A 422 -33.10 -6.47 0.90
C LEU A 422 -34.32 -5.59 0.55
N PRO A 423 -34.67 -5.43 -0.76
CA PRO A 423 -33.93 -5.89 -1.94
C PRO A 423 -32.62 -5.10 -2.12
N PRO A 424 -31.55 -5.72 -2.65
CA PRO A 424 -30.22 -5.12 -2.62
C PRO A 424 -30.12 -3.92 -3.59
N PRO A 425 -29.92 -2.67 -3.11
CA PRO A 425 -29.37 -1.59 -3.92
C PRO A 425 -27.91 -1.88 -4.28
N ALA A 426 -27.30 -0.99 -5.08
CA ALA A 426 -25.93 -1.18 -5.56
C ALA A 426 -24.89 -1.36 -4.45
N LEU A 427 -25.13 -0.83 -3.26
CA LEU A 427 -24.20 -0.85 -2.12
C LEU A 427 -24.50 -1.94 -1.08
N CYS A 428 -25.63 -2.66 -1.15
CA CYS A 428 -25.88 -3.75 -0.20
C CYS A 428 -25.31 -5.05 -0.75
N HIS A 429 -24.25 -5.49 -0.10
CA HIS A 429 -23.53 -6.73 -0.31
C HIS A 429 -22.95 -7.16 1.04
N ASP A 430 -22.71 -8.45 1.22
CA ASP A 430 -21.93 -8.96 2.35
C ASP A 430 -20.54 -9.35 1.87
N ALA A 431 -19.57 -9.37 2.79
CA ALA A 431 -18.32 -10.03 2.50
C ALA A 431 -18.55 -11.54 2.43
N ILE A 432 -17.82 -12.20 1.55
CA ILE A 432 -17.74 -13.66 1.46
C ILE A 432 -16.32 -14.11 1.71
N VAL A 433 -16.18 -15.25 2.37
CA VAL A 433 -14.90 -15.95 2.50
C VAL A 433 -15.12 -17.41 2.18
N PHE A 434 -14.36 -17.94 1.23
CA PHE A 434 -14.42 -19.36 0.90
C PHE A 434 -13.06 -19.97 0.63
N LYS A 435 -12.97 -21.28 0.84
CA LYS A 435 -11.79 -22.10 0.60
C LYS A 435 -12.12 -23.18 -0.42
N LEU A 436 -11.35 -23.26 -1.49
CA LEU A 436 -11.39 -24.34 -2.48
C LEU A 436 -10.21 -25.30 -2.27
N SER A 437 -10.40 -26.57 -2.60
CA SER A 437 -9.30 -27.52 -2.72
C SER A 437 -8.27 -27.04 -3.75
N SER A 438 -7.00 -27.41 -3.55
CA SER A 438 -5.88 -27.08 -4.45
C SER A 438 -6.07 -27.46 -5.93
N ASP A 439 -7.00 -28.37 -6.23
CA ASP A 439 -7.39 -28.79 -7.58
C ASP A 439 -8.70 -28.14 -8.09
N GLY A 440 -9.33 -27.28 -7.30
CA GLY A 440 -10.56 -26.55 -7.64
C GLY A 440 -11.83 -27.40 -7.68
N SER A 441 -11.79 -28.66 -7.20
CA SER A 441 -12.93 -29.58 -7.30
C SER A 441 -13.90 -29.54 -6.11
N GLU A 442 -13.47 -29.04 -4.94
CA GLU A 442 -14.27 -29.02 -3.72
C GLU A 442 -14.29 -27.64 -3.05
N LEU A 443 -15.47 -27.16 -2.67
CA LEU A 443 -15.66 -26.04 -1.76
C LEU A 443 -15.55 -26.55 -0.32
N ILE A 444 -14.37 -26.37 0.28
CA ILE A 444 -14.00 -26.89 1.61
C ILE A 444 -14.81 -26.18 2.70
N TYR A 445 -14.83 -24.85 2.66
CA TYR A 445 -15.75 -24.04 3.46
C TYR A 445 -16.16 -22.78 2.69
N SER A 446 -17.31 -22.20 3.04
CA SER A 446 -17.77 -20.92 2.52
C SER A 446 -18.78 -20.28 3.47
N THR A 447 -18.62 -18.99 3.74
CA THR A 447 -19.41 -18.21 4.71
C THR A 447 -19.71 -16.80 4.20
N TYR A 448 -20.82 -16.23 4.67
CA TYR A 448 -21.01 -14.78 4.68
C TYR A 448 -20.29 -14.17 5.90
N VAL A 449 -19.95 -12.88 5.81
CA VAL A 449 -19.55 -12.03 6.94
C VAL A 449 -20.07 -10.61 6.69
N GLY A 450 -21.02 -10.14 7.49
CA GLY A 450 -21.64 -8.82 7.31
C GLY A 450 -22.78 -8.56 8.27
N GLY A 451 -23.24 -7.30 8.29
CA GLY A 451 -24.40 -6.81 9.03
C GLY A 451 -25.54 -6.40 8.09
N ILE A 452 -26.38 -5.46 8.51
CA ILE A 452 -27.61 -5.10 7.77
C ILE A 452 -27.39 -4.26 6.51
N ASP A 453 -26.25 -3.59 6.38
CA ASP A 453 -25.96 -2.66 5.29
C ASP A 453 -24.99 -3.28 4.28
N GLY A 454 -23.94 -2.58 3.85
CA GLY A 454 -22.99 -3.07 2.86
C GLY A 454 -21.64 -3.34 3.50
N ASP A 455 -21.11 -4.54 3.28
CA ASP A 455 -19.85 -5.00 3.81
C ASP A 455 -19.10 -5.74 2.70
N GLY A 456 -17.78 -5.52 2.61
CA GLY A 456 -17.01 -6.12 1.54
C GLY A 456 -15.59 -6.44 1.95
N GLY A 457 -15.11 -7.61 1.57
CA GLY A 457 -13.72 -8.03 1.75
C GLY A 457 -12.90 -7.73 0.50
N MET A 458 -11.79 -7.04 0.66
CA MET A 458 -10.96 -6.53 -0.44
C MET A 458 -9.67 -7.33 -0.62
N ASP A 459 -9.10 -7.85 0.46
CA ASP A 459 -7.90 -8.67 0.43
C ASP A 459 -7.91 -9.73 1.53
N ILE A 460 -7.15 -10.81 1.31
CA ILE A 460 -7.09 -11.98 2.20
C ILE A 460 -5.66 -12.49 2.31
N GLU A 461 -5.22 -12.80 3.54
CA GLU A 461 -4.00 -13.59 3.78
C GLU A 461 -4.25 -14.74 4.74
N VAL A 462 -3.42 -15.77 4.66
CA VAL A 462 -3.59 -17.01 5.41
C VAL A 462 -2.34 -17.30 6.23
N ASP A 463 -2.50 -17.53 7.53
CA ASP A 463 -1.40 -17.92 8.40
C ASP A 463 -1.00 -19.40 8.26
N ILE A 464 0.09 -19.79 8.91
CA ILE A 464 0.60 -21.16 8.84
C ILE A 464 -0.36 -22.21 9.44
N GLU A 465 -1.27 -21.78 10.31
CA GLU A 465 -2.33 -22.62 10.88
C GLU A 465 -3.57 -22.73 9.95
N GLY A 466 -3.60 -21.97 8.86
CA GLY A 466 -4.69 -21.93 7.88
C GLY A 466 -5.81 -20.96 8.25
N ASN A 467 -5.61 -20.06 9.22
CA ASN A 467 -6.61 -19.05 9.55
C ASN A 467 -6.54 -17.91 8.55
N ALA A 468 -7.71 -17.44 8.10
CA ALA A 468 -7.82 -16.39 7.10
C ALA A 468 -7.99 -15.01 7.76
N TYR A 469 -7.15 -14.06 7.36
CA TYR A 469 -7.22 -12.63 7.69
C TYR A 469 -7.83 -11.90 6.52
N ILE A 470 -8.90 -11.14 6.74
CA ILE A 470 -9.58 -10.38 5.70
C ILE A 470 -9.60 -8.92 6.10
N VAL A 471 -9.19 -8.06 5.17
CA VAL A 471 -9.39 -6.62 5.27
C VAL A 471 -10.47 -6.17 4.30
N GLY A 472 -11.19 -5.13 4.67
CA GLY A 472 -12.17 -4.55 3.77
C GLY A 472 -12.80 -3.30 4.33
N THR A 473 -14.07 -3.09 3.99
CA THR A 473 -14.86 -1.94 4.43
C THR A 473 -16.27 -2.36 4.83
N SER A 474 -16.89 -1.64 5.76
CA SER A 474 -18.23 -1.91 6.27
C SER A 474 -18.98 -0.60 6.46
N LEU A 475 -20.24 -0.54 6.02
CA LEU A 475 -21.22 0.47 6.46
C LEU A 475 -22.07 -0.01 7.64
N SER A 476 -22.00 -1.30 7.96
CA SER A 476 -22.91 -1.94 8.91
C SER A 476 -22.56 -1.57 10.34
N VAL A 477 -23.48 -0.89 11.02
CA VAL A 477 -23.37 -0.61 12.46
C VAL A 477 -23.44 -1.86 13.34
N ASP A 478 -23.87 -2.99 12.77
CA ASP A 478 -23.98 -4.29 13.41
C ASP A 478 -23.05 -5.34 12.76
N PHE A 479 -22.01 -4.91 12.04
CA PHE A 479 -20.97 -5.82 11.58
C PHE A 479 -20.43 -6.67 12.75
N PRO A 480 -20.20 -7.97 12.56
CA PRO A 480 -19.82 -8.85 13.65
C PRO A 480 -18.42 -8.52 14.19
N THR A 481 -18.34 -7.97 15.39
CA THR A 481 -17.08 -7.75 16.14
C THR A 481 -16.91 -8.76 17.26
N THR A 482 -15.67 -8.92 17.76
CA THR A 482 -15.35 -9.87 18.85
C THR A 482 -15.03 -9.17 20.17
N PRO A 483 -15.28 -9.80 21.34
CA PRO A 483 -14.86 -9.25 22.62
C PRO A 483 -13.35 -8.99 22.67
N GLY A 484 -12.96 -7.76 23.02
CA GLY A 484 -11.55 -7.37 23.08
C GLY A 484 -10.99 -6.83 21.76
N ALA A 485 -11.83 -6.60 20.75
CA ALA A 485 -11.48 -5.85 19.56
C ALA A 485 -10.88 -4.48 19.89
N TYR A 486 -10.02 -3.97 19.01
CA TYR A 486 -9.47 -2.61 19.09
C TYR A 486 -10.60 -1.56 19.10
N ASP A 487 -11.57 -1.71 18.19
CA ASP A 487 -12.82 -0.94 18.17
C ASP A 487 -13.99 -1.86 17.83
N ASP A 488 -15.03 -1.80 18.66
CA ASP A 488 -16.26 -2.58 18.52
C ASP A 488 -17.44 -1.76 17.98
N ALA A 489 -17.22 -0.48 17.64
CA ALA A 489 -18.23 0.43 17.12
C ALA A 489 -17.85 1.00 15.75
N HIS A 490 -18.84 1.07 14.86
CA HIS A 490 -18.74 1.78 13.59
C HIS A 490 -18.92 3.29 13.82
N ASN A 491 -17.91 4.08 13.46
CA ASN A 491 -17.81 5.50 13.81
C ASN A 491 -18.01 6.45 12.63
N GLY A 492 -17.99 5.96 11.38
CA GLY A 492 -18.09 6.78 10.18
C GLY A 492 -19.26 6.48 9.24
N LEU A 493 -19.06 6.75 7.95
CA LEU A 493 -19.89 6.27 6.84
C LEU A 493 -19.46 4.88 6.39
N TYR A 494 -18.15 4.65 6.37
CA TYR A 494 -17.50 3.38 6.09
C TYR A 494 -16.27 3.32 6.98
N ASP A 495 -16.09 2.22 7.71
CA ASP A 495 -14.86 1.99 8.48
C ASP A 495 -14.07 0.83 7.85
N VAL A 496 -12.75 0.80 8.05
CA VAL A 496 -11.98 -0.40 7.75
C VAL A 496 -12.43 -1.51 8.69
N ILE A 497 -12.65 -2.70 8.14
CA ILE A 497 -12.80 -3.94 8.91
C ILE A 497 -11.55 -4.78 8.76
N LEU A 498 -11.11 -5.38 9.86
CA LEU A 498 -10.16 -6.49 9.87
C LEU A 498 -10.73 -7.60 10.71
N PHE A 499 -10.90 -8.78 10.11
CA PHE A 499 -11.36 -9.96 10.82
C PHE A 499 -10.54 -11.19 10.47
N LYS A 500 -10.44 -12.10 11.43
CA LYS A 500 -9.72 -13.37 11.32
C LYS A 500 -10.68 -14.53 11.52
N LEU A 501 -10.85 -15.37 10.50
CA LEU A 501 -11.60 -16.61 10.56
C LEU A 501 -10.68 -17.78 10.91
N ASN A 502 -11.18 -18.73 11.69
CA ASN A 502 -10.49 -19.99 11.91
C ASN A 502 -10.40 -20.83 10.61
N ASN A 503 -9.47 -21.79 10.57
CA ASN A 503 -9.17 -22.60 9.38
C ASN A 503 -10.35 -23.43 8.83
N ASP A 504 -11.39 -23.72 9.63
CA ASP A 504 -12.60 -24.39 9.15
C ASP A 504 -13.74 -23.43 8.79
N GLY A 505 -13.53 -22.10 8.91
CA GLY A 505 -14.50 -21.07 8.56
C GLY A 505 -15.75 -21.03 9.44
N THR A 506 -15.67 -21.58 10.66
CA THR A 506 -16.81 -21.74 11.56
C THR A 506 -16.95 -20.62 12.59
N ASP A 507 -15.86 -19.91 12.93
CA ASP A 507 -15.86 -18.86 13.96
C ASP A 507 -14.86 -17.73 13.62
N LEU A 508 -15.20 -16.51 14.07
CA LEU A 508 -14.27 -15.38 14.12
C LEU A 508 -13.32 -15.54 15.32
N ILE A 509 -12.02 -15.60 15.06
CA ILE A 509 -10.97 -15.54 16.08
C ILE A 509 -10.91 -14.12 16.66
N TYR A 510 -10.90 -13.12 15.79
CA TYR A 510 -11.10 -11.72 16.16
C TYR A 510 -11.76 -10.96 15.00
N SER A 511 -12.39 -9.83 15.31
CA SER A 511 -12.96 -8.89 14.33
C SER A 511 -13.10 -7.51 14.96
N THR A 512 -12.61 -6.49 14.25
CA THR A 512 -12.52 -5.10 14.72
C THR A 512 -12.81 -4.10 13.62
N PHE A 513 -13.26 -2.92 14.01
CA PHE A 513 -13.22 -1.71 13.19
C PHE A 513 -11.90 -0.95 13.36
N ILE A 514 -11.53 -0.18 12.33
CA ILE A 514 -10.47 0.84 12.35
C ILE A 514 -10.94 2.00 11.46
N GLY A 515 -11.28 3.14 12.05
CA GLY A 515 -11.81 4.27 11.28
C GLY A 515 -12.05 5.53 12.10
N GLY A 516 -12.36 6.61 11.40
CA GLY A 516 -12.73 7.90 11.97
C GLY A 516 -14.21 8.20 11.77
N SER A 517 -14.54 9.47 11.59
CA SER A 517 -15.92 9.94 11.47
C SER A 517 -16.49 9.91 10.04
N GLN A 518 -15.70 9.50 9.05
CA GLN A 518 -16.02 9.61 7.62
C GLN A 518 -15.83 8.27 6.89
N PHE A 519 -15.21 8.27 5.71
CA PHE A 519 -14.99 7.14 4.82
C PHE A 519 -13.58 6.59 4.94
N GLU A 520 -13.49 5.32 5.28
CA GLU A 520 -12.29 4.51 5.23
C GLU A 520 -12.50 3.23 4.42
N ALA A 521 -11.45 2.82 3.70
CA ALA A 521 -11.40 1.54 3.03
C ALA A 521 -10.03 0.89 3.21
N GLY A 522 -9.99 -0.33 3.75
CA GLY A 522 -8.81 -1.19 3.67
C GLY A 522 -8.81 -1.95 2.36
N LEU A 523 -7.73 -1.83 1.58
CA LEU A 523 -7.66 -2.36 0.20
C LEU A 523 -6.66 -3.50 0.04
N SER A 524 -5.63 -3.56 0.88
CA SER A 524 -4.65 -4.64 0.85
C SER A 524 -4.09 -4.91 2.25
N LEU A 525 -3.76 -6.17 2.51
CA LEU A 525 -3.18 -6.61 3.77
C LEU A 525 -2.01 -7.56 3.57
N VAL A 526 -1.08 -7.56 4.52
CA VAL A 526 0.00 -8.54 4.60
C VAL A 526 0.23 -8.89 6.07
N ILE A 527 0.54 -10.15 6.36
CA ILE A 527 0.82 -10.61 7.72
C ILE A 527 2.31 -10.90 7.91
N ASP A 528 2.84 -10.54 9.09
CA ASP A 528 4.21 -10.88 9.46
C ASP A 528 4.30 -12.29 10.10
N PRO A 529 5.51 -12.85 10.28
CA PRO A 529 5.68 -14.16 10.94
C PRO A 529 5.23 -14.22 12.40
N SER A 530 4.94 -13.08 13.03
CA SER A 530 4.36 -12.99 14.37
C SER A 530 2.84 -12.83 14.32
N ASN A 531 2.23 -12.98 13.13
CA ASN A 531 0.81 -12.89 12.85
C ASN A 531 0.20 -11.49 13.05
N ASN A 532 1.03 -10.43 13.08
CA ASN A 532 0.53 -9.05 13.04
C ASN A 532 0.10 -8.69 11.62
N ALA A 533 -0.97 -7.92 11.49
CA ALA A 533 -1.52 -7.50 10.21
C ALA A 533 -1.07 -6.08 9.86
N TYR A 534 -0.55 -5.90 8.66
CA TYR A 534 -0.24 -4.60 8.07
C TYR A 534 -1.29 -4.32 7.00
N ILE A 535 -1.88 -3.13 7.01
CA ILE A 535 -2.96 -2.76 6.10
C ILE A 535 -2.64 -1.44 5.44
N THR A 536 -2.94 -1.38 4.13
CA THR A 536 -3.04 -0.13 3.40
C THR A 536 -4.44 0.11 2.87
N GLY A 537 -4.73 1.37 2.56
CA GLY A 537 -6.03 1.77 2.05
C GLY A 537 -6.12 3.27 1.86
N MET A 538 -7.29 3.83 2.14
CA MET A 538 -7.54 5.27 2.10
C MET A 538 -8.49 5.71 3.22
N SER A 539 -8.32 6.93 3.71
CA SER A 539 -9.21 7.59 4.68
C SER A 539 -9.46 9.06 4.29
N ASP A 540 -10.69 9.54 4.41
CA ASP A 540 -11.02 10.98 4.35
C ASP A 540 -11.30 11.60 5.74
N SER A 541 -11.08 10.84 6.82
CA SER A 541 -11.38 11.25 8.19
C SER A 541 -10.28 12.09 8.81
N LEU A 542 -10.65 13.30 9.26
CA LEU A 542 -9.78 14.18 10.05
C LEU A 542 -9.36 13.58 11.40
N ASP A 543 -10.14 12.63 11.89
CA ASP A 543 -10.01 11.96 13.18
C ASP A 543 -9.68 10.47 13.03
N PHE A 544 -9.12 10.06 11.89
CA PHE A 544 -8.60 8.70 11.72
C PHE A 544 -7.59 8.36 12.84
N PRO A 545 -7.65 7.16 13.44
CA PRO A 545 -6.79 6.79 14.55
C PRO A 545 -5.32 6.68 14.11
N VAL A 546 -4.49 7.63 14.54
CA VAL A 546 -3.02 7.62 14.33
C VAL A 546 -2.29 7.38 15.65
N THR A 547 -1.20 6.61 15.62
CA THR A 547 -0.43 6.28 16.84
C THR A 547 0.59 7.35 17.23
N LEU A 548 0.81 8.34 16.37
CA LEU A 548 1.62 9.52 16.63
C LEU A 548 0.71 10.69 17.07
N GLU A 549 0.57 10.91 18.39
CA GLU A 549 -0.08 12.13 18.89
C GLU A 549 0.86 13.34 18.76
N GLU A 550 0.37 14.37 18.04
CA GLU A 550 0.91 15.73 17.83
C GLU A 550 2.04 15.91 16.79
N GLY A 551 1.65 16.10 15.52
CA GLY A 551 2.54 16.66 14.48
C GLY A 551 1.97 16.71 13.07
N GLY A 552 1.17 15.70 12.68
CA GLY A 552 0.42 15.74 11.43
C GLY A 552 -0.61 16.86 11.48
N LEU A 553 -0.69 17.67 10.43
CA LEU A 553 -1.89 18.45 10.23
C LEU A 553 -3.07 17.45 10.13
N PRO A 554 -4.26 17.77 10.65
CA PRO A 554 -5.44 17.00 10.28
C PRO A 554 -5.51 16.98 8.74
N PRO A 555 -5.92 15.87 8.10
CA PRO A 555 -5.99 15.72 6.66
C PRO A 555 -6.44 17.02 5.99
N SER A 556 -5.56 17.61 5.21
CA SER A 556 -5.89 18.82 4.46
C SER A 556 -6.53 18.50 3.12
N GLY A 557 -6.57 17.20 2.76
CA GLY A 557 -7.07 16.66 1.50
C GLY A 557 -8.40 15.91 1.56
N ARG A 558 -8.69 15.21 0.47
CA ARG A 558 -9.92 14.40 0.32
C ARG A 558 -9.71 12.98 0.80
N GLU A 559 -8.68 12.27 0.39
CA GLU A 559 -8.45 10.86 0.76
C GLU A 559 -6.92 10.70 0.92
N ASP A 560 -6.45 10.21 2.06
CA ASP A 560 -5.03 9.95 2.33
C ASP A 560 -4.79 8.45 2.52
N VAL A 561 -3.59 7.98 2.16
CA VAL A 561 -3.21 6.56 2.24
C VAL A 561 -3.08 6.13 3.69
N ILE A 562 -3.73 5.04 4.05
CA ILE A 562 -3.57 4.42 5.36
C ILE A 562 -2.29 3.58 5.37
N ASN A 563 -1.43 3.74 6.38
CA ASN A 563 -0.35 2.81 6.70
C ASN A 563 -0.49 2.38 8.16
N LEU A 564 -1.00 1.18 8.40
CA LEU A 564 -1.30 0.71 9.75
C LEU A 564 -0.75 -0.69 10.02
N LYS A 565 -0.48 -0.97 11.30
CA LYS A 565 -0.14 -2.29 11.83
C LYS A 565 -0.98 -2.58 13.08
N LEU A 566 -1.71 -3.69 13.03
CA LEU A 566 -2.50 -4.22 14.13
C LEU A 566 -1.83 -5.47 14.70
N ASN A 567 -1.90 -5.65 16.02
CA ASN A 567 -1.35 -6.82 16.68
C ASN A 567 -2.08 -8.13 16.32
N PHE A 568 -1.45 -9.25 16.61
CA PHE A 568 -1.91 -10.59 16.21
C PHE A 568 -3.30 -11.04 16.71
N ASP A 569 -3.83 -10.41 17.76
CA ASP A 569 -5.15 -10.71 18.33
C ASP A 569 -6.21 -9.64 18.04
N GLY A 570 -5.85 -8.62 17.26
CA GLY A 570 -6.75 -7.56 16.82
C GLY A 570 -7.18 -6.56 17.89
N SER A 571 -6.50 -6.53 19.04
CA SER A 571 -6.86 -5.67 20.18
C SER A 571 -6.08 -4.37 20.27
N GLU A 572 -4.97 -4.21 19.54
CA GLU A 572 -4.08 -3.05 19.65
C GLU A 572 -3.56 -2.59 18.28
N LEU A 573 -3.75 -1.29 18.01
CA LEU A 573 -3.11 -0.55 16.94
C LEU A 573 -1.66 -0.24 17.34
N ILE A 574 -0.72 -1.06 16.84
CA ILE A 574 0.72 -0.93 17.11
C ILE A 574 1.27 0.32 16.45
N TYR A 575 0.86 0.55 15.20
CA TYR A 575 1.26 1.68 14.39
C TYR A 575 0.12 2.11 13.48
N SER A 576 -0.02 3.40 13.25
CA SER A 576 -0.92 3.96 12.26
C SER A 576 -0.50 5.38 11.88
N SER A 577 -0.43 5.63 10.58
CA SER A 577 -0.21 6.93 9.97
C SER A 577 -1.09 7.10 8.72
N LEU A 578 -1.34 8.35 8.36
CA LEU A 578 -1.88 8.74 7.05
C LEU A 578 -0.79 9.37 6.19
N VAL A 579 -0.78 9.06 4.90
CA VAL A 579 0.25 9.44 3.92
C VAL A 579 -0.48 10.03 2.69
N GLY A 580 -0.36 11.31 2.42
CA GLY A 580 -1.04 11.98 1.32
C GLY A 580 -0.79 13.48 1.27
N GLY A 581 -1.27 14.08 0.18
CA GLY A 581 -1.29 15.51 -0.08
C GLY A 581 -2.66 16.15 0.20
N ASP A 582 -2.90 17.36 -0.29
CA ASP A 582 -4.19 18.06 -0.17
C ASP A 582 -5.29 17.45 -1.06
N ARG A 583 -5.05 16.29 -1.68
CA ARG A 583 -5.92 15.71 -2.69
C ARG A 583 -6.27 14.25 -2.40
N ARG A 584 -6.19 13.38 -3.40
CA ARG A 584 -6.66 11.99 -3.29
C ARG A 584 -5.49 11.07 -3.51
N ASP A 585 -5.20 10.31 -2.48
CA ASP A 585 -4.06 9.43 -2.38
C ASP A 585 -4.57 8.09 -1.88
N GLU A 586 -4.40 7.07 -2.72
CA GLU A 586 -4.99 5.76 -2.50
C GLU A 586 -3.91 4.70 -2.48
N GLY A 587 -3.72 4.00 -1.35
CA GLY A 587 -2.80 2.87 -1.25
C GLY A 587 -3.51 1.57 -1.63
N TRP A 588 -3.09 0.96 -2.73
CA TRP A 588 -3.76 -0.19 -3.34
C TRP A 588 -3.10 -1.54 -3.03
N CYS A 589 -1.81 -1.53 -2.70
CA CYS A 589 -1.07 -2.73 -2.37
C CYS A 589 -0.04 -2.45 -1.27
N ILE A 590 0.09 -3.39 -0.33
CA ILE A 590 1.13 -3.39 0.70
C ILE A 590 1.87 -4.73 0.67
N VAL A 591 3.20 -4.68 0.74
CA VAL A 591 4.08 -5.86 0.83
C VAL A 591 5.17 -5.60 1.86
N LEU A 592 5.69 -6.67 2.48
CA LEU A 592 6.77 -6.55 3.47
C LEU A 592 8.11 -6.94 2.85
N ASP A 593 9.14 -6.13 3.09
CA ASP A 593 10.51 -6.54 2.80
C ASP A 593 11.04 -7.57 3.84
N GLN A 594 12.28 -8.02 3.66
CA GLN A 594 12.89 -9.02 4.55
C GLN A 594 13.10 -8.53 6.00
N LEU A 595 13.01 -7.23 6.23
CA LEU A 595 13.12 -6.59 7.54
C LEU A 595 11.74 -6.23 8.11
N LEU A 596 10.66 -6.65 7.45
CA LEU A 596 9.26 -6.34 7.81
C LEU A 596 8.91 -4.85 7.69
N ASN A 597 9.61 -4.13 6.81
CA ASN A 597 9.25 -2.77 6.43
C ASN A 597 8.14 -2.83 5.37
N PRO A 598 7.01 -2.14 5.56
CA PRO A 598 5.99 -2.06 4.53
C PRO A 598 6.47 -1.22 3.35
N VAL A 599 6.23 -1.75 2.17
CA VAL A 599 6.28 -1.04 0.89
C VAL A 599 4.85 -0.93 0.40
N ILE A 600 4.36 0.30 0.27
CA ILE A 600 3.01 0.61 -0.20
C ILE A 600 3.11 1.20 -1.61
N THR A 601 2.24 0.73 -2.49
CA THR A 601 2.10 1.26 -3.84
C THR A 601 0.66 1.65 -4.08
N GLY A 602 0.47 2.69 -4.87
CA GLY A 602 -0.85 3.20 -5.13
C GLY A 602 -0.84 4.29 -6.19
N LYS A 603 -1.82 5.18 -6.08
CA LYS A 603 -1.96 6.31 -6.99
C LYS A 603 -2.24 7.58 -6.19
N THR A 604 -1.66 8.68 -6.65
CA THR A 604 -1.85 10.02 -6.09
C THR A 604 -2.47 10.91 -7.15
N TYR A 605 -3.30 11.86 -6.75
CA TYR A 605 -3.89 12.89 -7.60
C TYR A 605 -3.39 14.26 -7.18
N ASP A 606 -2.22 14.70 -7.63
CA ASP A 606 -1.76 16.05 -7.29
C ASP A 606 -2.32 17.11 -8.23
N GLY A 607 -2.32 18.35 -7.74
CA GLY A 607 -2.79 19.51 -8.48
C GLY A 607 -1.68 20.31 -9.09
N VAL A 608 -1.91 21.63 -9.14
CA VAL A 608 -0.84 22.58 -9.45
C VAL A 608 0.19 22.65 -8.32
N ILE A 609 -0.18 22.19 -7.11
CA ILE A 609 0.71 22.05 -5.96
C ILE A 609 0.88 20.55 -5.76
N ILE A 610 2.15 20.13 -5.73
CA ILE A 610 2.62 18.77 -5.43
C ILE A 610 2.91 18.76 -3.94
N ASP A 611 2.21 17.91 -3.21
CA ASP A 611 2.34 17.81 -1.76
C ASP A 611 2.35 16.37 -1.23
N PHE A 612 2.15 15.37 -2.10
CA PHE A 612 2.45 13.99 -1.73
C PHE A 612 3.97 13.84 -1.40
N PRO A 613 4.32 13.17 -0.30
CA PRO A 613 5.68 13.02 0.22
C PRO A 613 6.64 12.39 -0.79
N THR A 614 7.82 13.00 -0.95
CA THR A 614 8.94 12.37 -1.65
C THR A 614 10.24 12.52 -0.86
N THR A 615 11.20 11.64 -1.11
CA THR A 615 12.51 11.66 -0.44
C THR A 615 13.61 12.17 -1.35
N PRO A 616 14.52 13.04 -0.88
CA PRO A 616 15.65 13.49 -1.68
C PRO A 616 16.46 12.33 -2.27
N GLY A 617 16.68 12.37 -3.58
CA GLY A 617 17.39 11.30 -4.31
C GLY A 617 16.51 10.12 -4.73
N ALA A 618 15.21 10.16 -4.45
CA ALA A 618 14.21 9.31 -5.09
C ALA A 618 14.27 9.42 -6.61
N TYR A 619 13.80 8.38 -7.29
CA TYR A 619 13.76 8.25 -8.74
C TYR A 619 13.09 9.47 -9.40
N ASP A 620 11.91 9.83 -8.92
CA ASP A 620 11.21 11.05 -9.30
C ASP A 620 10.56 11.71 -8.08
N ASN A 621 10.77 13.02 -7.98
CA ASN A 621 10.19 13.88 -6.94
C ASN A 621 9.14 14.84 -7.50
N PHE A 622 8.81 14.73 -8.79
CA PHE A 622 7.84 15.58 -9.46
C PHE A 622 6.63 14.76 -9.91
N HIS A 623 5.44 15.28 -9.64
CA HIS A 623 4.20 14.80 -10.24
C HIS A 623 4.09 15.33 -11.67
N ASN A 624 4.01 14.41 -12.63
CA ASN A 624 4.10 14.71 -14.05
C ASN A 624 2.72 14.76 -14.74
N GLY A 625 1.71 14.12 -14.15
CA GLY A 625 0.38 13.92 -14.76
C GLY A 625 -0.81 14.44 -13.96
N GLU A 626 -2.01 13.90 -14.24
CA GLU A 626 -3.20 14.08 -13.38
C GLU A 626 -3.19 13.08 -12.23
N TRP A 627 -2.84 11.83 -12.51
CA TRP A 627 -2.59 10.81 -11.50
C TRP A 627 -1.22 10.20 -11.77
N ASP A 628 -0.40 10.03 -10.74
CA ASP A 628 0.85 9.30 -10.82
C ASP A 628 0.85 8.10 -9.87
N VAL A 629 1.65 7.10 -10.21
CA VAL A 629 1.94 5.99 -9.30
C VAL A 629 2.91 6.47 -8.24
N PHE A 630 2.65 6.17 -6.97
CA PHE A 630 3.65 6.33 -5.91
C PHE A 630 4.18 4.97 -5.44
N VAL A 631 5.43 4.98 -4.98
CA VAL A 631 6.01 3.88 -4.21
C VAL A 631 6.60 4.46 -2.93
N PHE A 632 6.08 4.01 -1.80
CA PHE A 632 6.41 4.48 -0.47
C PHE A 632 6.96 3.31 0.36
N LYS A 633 8.05 3.53 1.08
CA LYS A 633 8.61 2.54 2.01
C LYS A 633 8.86 3.17 3.37
N ASP A 634 8.28 2.56 4.41
CA ASP A 634 8.32 3.07 5.78
C ASP A 634 8.96 2.10 6.76
N LEU A 635 9.28 2.61 7.95
CA LEU A 635 9.68 1.83 9.10
C LEU A 635 8.52 1.74 10.06
N VAL A 636 8.03 0.52 10.28
CA VAL A 636 6.96 0.27 11.24
C VAL A 636 7.52 -0.50 12.45
N PRO A 637 7.29 -0.02 13.68
CA PRO A 637 7.88 -0.58 14.91
C PRO A 637 7.40 -1.99 15.30
#